data_AF-A0A960SMY6-F1
#
_entry.id   AF-A0A960SMY6-F1
#
_cell.length_a   1.000
_cell.length_b   1.000
_cell.length_c   1.000
_cell.angle_alpha   90.00
_cell.angle_beta   90.00
_cell.angle_gamma   90.00
#
_symmetry.space_group_name_H-M   'P 1'
#
loop_
_entity.id
_entity.type
_entity.pdbx_description
1 polymer ?
#
loop_
_entity_poly.entity_id
_entity_poly.type
_entity_poly.pdbx_seq_one_letter_code
_entity_poly.pdbx_strand_id
1 'polypeptide(L)'
;FEEDAHGNDVMYGHAPQPATQSACNEVFNRAGEVLRDAFSYARSLGVRTCVGTETPLTIPADVQARLRAAGKDPAAGEVVREVYEGIFRRIMATYPVDYYWLWTPESWTWQGTSSAQVFDALADIGLAANALRRTEAPFQLATCGWVLGPPDDRSKFGRILPAGMAVSCINRQVGMEPVDPAFREVVGRGKWAIPWLEDDPALTSPQLWVGRMRRDAADARRYGCDGLMGIHWRTRAVALNVAALAAGAWDQSGWNRQPLAPPPEPLRPGPEGGRYATFPGAPIEGAADPEIYRSVRYDVSGYTLPVPNGTYRVTLKFCEPHYTEAGKRAFGVKLQGRTVIERLDILERVPRNRALDLAFEDVAVTDGWLKIEFPRIVEYPSIAGIVVEGNGRPWRVNCGGPAVGDYIADWPATPAEQENFVAAADYYLDWATQGLGSDVAVPVAAILAEMDCHLPRPSEWINGPGGISPDSRPWSTVSRDYDFVERLEALTDDVSGAGNQARFAYWLNTFQYLRAVAELRCAWSQFNQALQAARDAADPARKATLAREQALPARIALVARLATVYQHLLATVSTSGELGTVANWEQHILPGLMDGPGVELEALLGHPLPVEARLSLTYQGPTRVIVPTVRSSFSPAEPIAIRVLLLAQEAPRSATIHWRKLGQGGFNEAPLVRFARGVYRANLPMQASAGRDLEYYVEVVDGEGREIRFPATAPSLNQTLVRMPLAAR
;
A
#
# COMPACT_ATOMS: atom_id res chain seq x y z
N PHE A 1 2.52 -6.86 -32.50
CA PHE A 1 3.86 -6.24 -32.39
C PHE A 1 4.81 -7.31 -31.93
N GLU A 2 6.08 -7.23 -32.34
CA GLU A 2 7.11 -8.23 -32.05
C GLU A 2 7.75 -8.06 -30.64
N GLU A 3 7.23 -7.16 -29.79
CA GLU A 3 7.63 -6.97 -28.39
C GLU A 3 6.42 -6.42 -27.59
N ASP A 4 6.50 -6.45 -26.26
CA ASP A 4 5.56 -5.71 -25.41
C ASP A 4 5.85 -4.20 -25.50
N ALA A 5 4.91 -3.47 -26.11
CA ALA A 5 5.06 -2.03 -26.32
C ALA A 5 4.94 -1.19 -25.04
N HIS A 6 4.40 -1.76 -23.96
CA HIS A 6 4.11 -1.06 -22.71
C HIS A 6 4.88 -1.63 -21.51
N GLY A 7 5.19 -2.93 -21.51
CA GLY A 7 5.92 -3.64 -20.46
C GLY A 7 7.37 -4.01 -20.82
N ASN A 8 7.86 -5.05 -20.13
CA ASN A 8 9.15 -5.71 -20.34
C ASN A 8 8.92 -7.06 -21.07
N ASP A 9 9.82 -7.42 -21.97
CA ASP A 9 9.76 -8.63 -22.80
C ASP A 9 10.02 -9.96 -22.06
N VAL A 10 10.12 -9.96 -20.73
CA VAL A 10 10.19 -11.20 -19.91
C VAL A 10 9.08 -12.18 -20.30
N MET A 11 7.85 -11.69 -20.52
CA MET A 11 6.69 -12.50 -20.90
C MET A 11 6.44 -12.54 -22.42
N TYR A 12 7.37 -12.01 -23.24
CA TYR A 12 7.17 -11.94 -24.68
C TYR A 12 6.97 -13.33 -25.31
N GLY A 13 5.89 -13.47 -26.08
CA GLY A 13 5.47 -14.75 -26.67
C GLY A 13 4.78 -15.72 -25.69
N HIS A 14 4.71 -15.36 -24.40
CA HIS A 14 4.21 -16.20 -23.31
C HIS A 14 3.08 -15.56 -22.51
N ALA A 15 2.47 -14.48 -23.02
CA ALA A 15 1.29 -13.87 -22.39
C ALA A 15 0.01 -14.68 -22.69
N PRO A 16 -0.95 -14.79 -21.74
CA PRO A 16 -0.89 -14.22 -20.39
C PRO A 16 -0.01 -15.02 -19.42
N GLN A 17 0.29 -16.30 -19.71
CA GLN A 17 1.20 -17.14 -18.94
C GLN A 17 1.89 -18.20 -19.82
N PRO A 18 3.13 -18.63 -19.49
CA PRO A 18 3.81 -19.71 -20.22
C PRO A 18 3.05 -21.03 -20.04
N ALA A 19 2.80 -21.74 -21.14
CA ALA A 19 1.97 -22.95 -21.15
C ALA A 19 2.76 -24.27 -21.01
N THR A 20 4.08 -24.23 -21.13
CA THR A 20 4.94 -25.43 -21.09
C THR A 20 6.10 -25.25 -20.13
N GLN A 21 6.67 -26.36 -19.64
CA GLN A 21 7.85 -26.29 -18.77
C GLN A 21 9.04 -25.58 -19.43
N SER A 22 9.26 -25.79 -20.72
CA SER A 22 10.31 -25.09 -21.48
C SER A 22 10.04 -23.59 -21.52
N ALA A 23 8.80 -23.17 -21.75
CA ALA A 23 8.40 -21.78 -21.72
C ALA A 23 8.57 -21.16 -20.32
N CYS A 24 8.20 -21.88 -19.25
CA CYS A 24 8.43 -21.42 -17.88
C CYS A 24 9.92 -21.21 -17.59
N ASN A 25 10.79 -22.13 -18.03
CA ASN A 25 12.23 -22.00 -17.89
C ASN A 25 12.79 -20.81 -18.68
N GLU A 26 12.27 -20.57 -19.89
CA GLU A 26 12.66 -19.43 -20.70
C GLU A 26 12.30 -18.10 -20.02
N VAL A 27 11.05 -17.94 -19.57
CA VAL A 27 10.60 -16.77 -18.81
C VAL A 27 11.45 -16.57 -17.54
N PHE A 28 11.72 -17.66 -16.80
CA PHE A 28 12.55 -17.61 -15.60
C PHE A 28 14.00 -17.18 -15.88
N ASN A 29 14.56 -17.57 -17.02
CA ASN A 29 15.89 -17.15 -17.45
C ASN A 29 15.92 -15.68 -17.88
N ARG A 30 14.94 -15.24 -18.68
CA ARG A 30 14.80 -13.82 -19.07
C ARG A 30 14.62 -12.91 -17.86
N ALA A 31 13.83 -13.33 -16.86
CA ALA A 31 13.70 -12.60 -15.61
C ALA A 31 15.06 -12.43 -14.91
N GLY A 32 15.90 -13.48 -14.94
CA GLY A 32 17.26 -13.41 -14.44
C GLY A 32 18.16 -12.40 -15.16
N GLU A 33 18.01 -12.26 -16.49
CA GLU A 33 18.74 -11.28 -17.29
C GLU A 33 18.29 -9.84 -16.96
N VAL A 34 16.99 -9.61 -16.83
CA VAL A 34 16.45 -8.31 -16.40
C VAL A 34 16.96 -7.92 -15.02
N LEU A 35 16.95 -8.86 -14.06
CA LEU A 35 17.51 -8.61 -12.72
C LEU A 35 19.01 -8.34 -12.78
N ARG A 36 19.76 -9.01 -13.66
CA ARG A 36 21.20 -8.76 -13.86
C ARG A 36 21.43 -7.32 -14.28
N ASP A 37 20.72 -6.85 -15.30
CA ASP A 37 20.89 -5.50 -15.84
C ASP A 37 20.51 -4.45 -14.79
N ALA A 38 19.34 -4.61 -14.17
CA ALA A 38 18.84 -3.70 -13.16
C ALA A 38 19.76 -3.64 -11.92
N PHE A 39 20.19 -4.79 -11.39
CA PHE A 39 21.00 -4.82 -10.18
C PHE A 39 22.46 -4.47 -10.41
N SER A 40 23.01 -4.75 -11.60
CA SER A 40 24.36 -4.28 -11.96
C SER A 40 24.38 -2.76 -12.07
N TYR A 41 23.34 -2.18 -12.68
CA TYR A 41 23.16 -0.73 -12.73
C TYR A 41 23.00 -0.12 -11.32
N ALA A 42 22.13 -0.69 -10.48
CA ALA A 42 21.95 -0.26 -9.10
C ALA A 42 23.28 -0.28 -8.32
N ARG A 43 24.05 -1.37 -8.43
CA ARG A 43 25.36 -1.50 -7.79
C ARG A 43 26.35 -0.43 -8.26
N SER A 44 26.33 -0.05 -9.54
CA SER A 44 27.17 1.04 -10.06
C SER A 44 26.87 2.41 -9.45
N LEU A 45 25.66 2.58 -8.91
CA LEU A 45 25.20 3.76 -8.19
C LEU A 45 25.38 3.64 -6.66
N GLY A 46 25.95 2.54 -6.17
CA GLY A 46 26.06 2.25 -4.74
C GLY A 46 24.74 1.85 -4.08
N VAL A 47 23.70 1.54 -4.87
CA VAL A 47 22.42 1.04 -4.37
C VAL A 47 22.55 -0.45 -4.07
N ARG A 48 22.22 -0.84 -2.83
CA ARG A 48 22.19 -2.24 -2.43
C ARG A 48 20.93 -2.93 -2.93
N THR A 49 21.05 -4.17 -3.37
CA THR A 49 19.95 -4.94 -3.96
C THR A 49 19.65 -6.22 -3.19
N CYS A 50 18.42 -6.69 -3.31
CA CYS A 50 17.98 -7.91 -2.65
C CYS A 50 16.95 -8.67 -3.48
N VAL A 51 16.87 -9.97 -3.24
CA VAL A 51 15.76 -10.85 -3.66
C VAL A 51 15.40 -11.73 -2.47
N GLY A 52 14.26 -12.40 -2.49
CA GLY A 52 13.89 -13.25 -1.35
C GLY A 52 12.73 -14.18 -1.63
N THR A 53 12.41 -14.99 -0.63
CA THR A 53 11.23 -15.85 -0.61
C THR A 53 10.50 -15.72 0.72
N GLU A 54 9.24 -16.11 0.74
CA GLU A 54 8.54 -16.38 1.98
C GLU A 54 9.13 -17.60 2.69
N THR A 55 9.07 -17.61 4.03
CA THR A 55 9.48 -18.71 4.90
C THR A 55 8.28 -19.19 5.72
N PRO A 56 7.99 -20.51 5.77
CA PRO A 56 8.75 -21.60 5.17
C PRO A 56 8.74 -21.62 3.62
N LEU A 57 9.80 -22.15 3.02
CA LEU A 57 9.94 -22.20 1.57
C LEU A 57 8.81 -23.01 0.92
N THR A 58 7.98 -22.35 0.12
CA THR A 58 6.95 -23.03 -0.68
C THR A 58 7.57 -23.62 -1.95
N ILE A 59 7.69 -24.95 -2.00
CA ILE A 59 8.19 -25.68 -3.18
C ILE A 59 7.02 -25.96 -4.14
N PRO A 60 7.04 -25.49 -5.40
CA PRO A 60 5.95 -25.73 -6.36
C PRO A 60 5.69 -27.22 -6.61
N ALA A 61 4.44 -27.61 -6.87
CA ALA A 61 4.01 -29.00 -7.02
C ALA A 61 4.85 -29.80 -8.05
N ASP A 62 5.17 -29.19 -9.20
CA ASP A 62 6.00 -29.82 -10.23
C ASP A 62 7.46 -30.04 -9.79
N VAL A 63 7.97 -29.19 -8.91
CA VAL A 63 9.30 -29.38 -8.29
C VAL A 63 9.23 -30.51 -7.28
N GLN A 64 8.17 -30.57 -6.46
CA GLN A 64 7.96 -31.66 -5.51
C GLN A 64 7.85 -33.01 -6.22
N ALA A 65 7.11 -33.10 -7.34
CA ALA A 65 6.98 -34.32 -8.12
C ALA A 65 8.34 -34.81 -8.65
N ARG A 66 9.19 -33.90 -9.14
CA ARG A 66 10.55 -34.21 -9.59
C ARG A 66 11.46 -34.67 -8.46
N LEU A 67 11.37 -34.05 -7.28
CA LEU A 67 12.10 -34.47 -6.09
C LEU A 67 11.70 -35.89 -5.68
N ARG A 68 10.40 -36.19 -5.60
CA ARG A 68 9.89 -37.53 -5.29
C ARG A 68 10.33 -38.56 -6.33
N ALA A 69 10.30 -38.22 -7.61
CA ALA A 69 10.80 -39.09 -8.68
C ALA A 69 12.31 -39.38 -8.56
N ALA A 70 13.07 -38.46 -7.96
CA ALA A 70 14.49 -38.64 -7.63
C ALA A 70 14.72 -39.33 -6.27
N GLY A 71 13.67 -39.85 -5.63
CA GLY A 71 13.76 -40.53 -4.32
C GLY A 71 13.94 -39.59 -3.14
N LYS A 72 13.67 -38.28 -3.31
CA LYS A 72 13.80 -37.26 -2.27
C LYS A 72 12.44 -36.85 -1.72
N ASP A 73 12.33 -36.75 -0.39
CA ASP A 73 11.15 -36.21 0.26
C ASP A 73 11.21 -34.66 0.26
N PRO A 74 10.32 -33.96 -0.45
CA PRO A 74 10.32 -32.49 -0.49
C PRO A 74 10.05 -31.83 0.86
N ALA A 75 9.50 -32.56 1.86
CA ALA A 75 9.30 -32.04 3.21
C ALA A 75 10.51 -32.25 4.13
N ALA A 76 11.48 -33.08 3.73
CA ALA A 76 12.67 -33.32 4.53
C ALA A 76 13.57 -32.09 4.53
N GLY A 77 14.00 -31.64 5.72
CA GLY A 77 14.82 -30.43 5.86
C GLY A 77 16.14 -30.48 5.08
N GLU A 78 16.72 -31.67 4.88
CA GLU A 78 17.89 -31.84 4.00
C GLU A 78 17.57 -31.42 2.55
N VAL A 79 16.43 -31.85 2.03
CA VAL A 79 15.98 -31.58 0.66
C VAL A 79 15.62 -30.11 0.51
N VAL A 80 14.94 -29.51 1.48
CA VAL A 80 14.65 -28.06 1.49
C VAL A 80 15.95 -27.24 1.48
N ARG A 81 16.95 -27.61 2.29
CA ARG A 81 18.29 -27.00 2.25
C ARG A 81 18.92 -27.12 0.86
N GLU A 82 18.87 -28.30 0.23
CA GLU A 82 19.41 -28.48 -1.13
C GLU A 82 18.71 -27.58 -2.17
N VAL A 83 17.40 -27.36 -2.02
CA VAL A 83 16.65 -26.42 -2.87
C VAL A 83 17.18 -24.99 -2.66
N TYR A 84 17.38 -24.55 -1.42
CA TYR A 84 18.02 -23.26 -1.14
C TYR A 84 19.42 -23.15 -1.74
N GLU A 85 20.25 -24.19 -1.63
CA GLU A 85 21.57 -24.18 -2.28
C GLU A 85 21.47 -24.04 -3.80
N GLY A 86 20.47 -24.66 -4.43
CA GLY A 86 20.16 -24.48 -5.85
C GLY A 86 19.77 -23.04 -6.19
N ILE A 87 18.91 -22.42 -5.37
CA ILE A 87 18.51 -21.01 -5.50
C ILE A 87 19.74 -20.11 -5.40
N PHE A 88 20.60 -20.28 -4.39
CA PHE A 88 21.77 -19.44 -4.17
C PHE A 88 22.82 -19.60 -5.27
N ARG A 89 23.10 -20.83 -5.72
CA ARG A 89 23.99 -21.05 -6.87
C ARG A 89 23.47 -20.37 -8.13
N ARG A 90 22.16 -20.44 -8.36
CA ARG A 90 21.55 -19.72 -9.48
C ARG A 90 21.76 -18.21 -9.33
N ILE A 91 21.39 -17.61 -8.20
CA ILE A 91 21.54 -16.17 -7.97
C ILE A 91 22.97 -15.74 -8.29
N MET A 92 23.97 -16.41 -7.71
CA MET A 92 25.39 -16.11 -7.96
C MET A 92 25.79 -16.20 -9.44
N ALA A 93 25.22 -17.14 -10.18
CA ALA A 93 25.48 -17.28 -11.62
C ALA A 93 24.70 -16.27 -12.48
N THR A 94 23.70 -15.61 -11.92
CA THR A 94 22.69 -14.88 -12.72
C THR A 94 22.71 -13.38 -12.50
N TYR A 95 22.78 -12.89 -11.26
CA TYR A 95 22.68 -11.46 -10.97
C TYR A 95 23.28 -11.12 -9.60
N PRO A 96 23.82 -9.90 -9.42
CA PRO A 96 24.40 -9.48 -8.14
C PRO A 96 23.31 -9.08 -7.15
N VAL A 97 23.41 -9.57 -5.91
CA VAL A 97 22.62 -9.10 -4.76
C VAL A 97 23.50 -8.91 -3.54
N ASP A 98 23.11 -8.01 -2.65
CA ASP A 98 23.73 -7.80 -1.35
C ASP A 98 23.03 -8.61 -0.25
N TYR A 99 21.72 -8.83 -0.39
CA TYR A 99 20.90 -9.58 0.56
C TYR A 99 20.00 -10.61 -0.11
N TYR A 100 19.78 -11.73 0.60
CA TYR A 100 18.65 -12.62 0.39
C TYR A 100 17.66 -12.49 1.55
N TRP A 101 16.42 -12.09 1.24
CA TRP A 101 15.38 -11.83 2.22
C TRP A 101 14.52 -13.05 2.49
N LEU A 102 14.25 -13.28 3.77
CA LEU A 102 13.32 -14.28 4.26
C LEU A 102 12.09 -13.57 4.80
N TRP A 103 11.00 -13.64 4.05
CA TRP A 103 9.74 -13.00 4.39
C TRP A 103 8.94 -13.88 5.35
N THR A 104 8.51 -13.35 6.49
CA THR A 104 7.50 -14.05 7.28
C THR A 104 6.24 -14.23 6.44
N PRO A 105 5.36 -15.19 6.74
CA PRO A 105 4.12 -15.32 5.99
C PRO A 105 3.23 -14.09 6.09
N GLU A 106 2.58 -13.72 4.98
CA GLU A 106 1.63 -12.59 4.94
C GLU A 106 0.50 -12.78 5.96
N SER A 107 0.01 -14.01 6.09
CA SER A 107 -1.06 -14.36 7.02
C SER A 107 -0.75 -13.99 8.48
N TRP A 108 0.51 -13.82 8.87
CA TRP A 108 0.86 -13.42 10.24
C TRP A 108 0.43 -11.99 10.58
N THR A 109 0.22 -11.14 9.58
CA THR A 109 -0.31 -9.78 9.79
C THR A 109 -1.83 -9.76 9.85
N TRP A 110 -2.50 -10.66 9.11
CA TRP A 110 -3.95 -10.64 8.92
C TRP A 110 -4.74 -11.68 9.73
N GLN A 111 -4.16 -12.85 9.96
CA GLN A 111 -4.87 -14.05 10.45
C GLN A 111 -4.28 -14.64 11.74
N GLY A 112 -3.11 -14.15 12.16
CA GLY A 112 -2.39 -14.68 13.31
C GLY A 112 -1.35 -15.75 13.00
N THR A 113 -0.76 -16.28 14.06
CA THR A 113 0.30 -17.28 13.97
C THR A 113 0.25 -18.25 15.15
N SER A 114 0.32 -19.55 14.87
CA SER A 114 0.47 -20.60 15.88
C SER A 114 1.94 -20.88 16.22
N SER A 115 2.20 -21.43 17.41
CA SER A 115 3.54 -21.82 17.85
C SER A 115 4.24 -22.79 16.89
N ALA A 116 3.49 -23.68 16.22
CA ALA A 116 4.02 -24.60 15.20
C ALA A 116 4.50 -23.84 13.94
N GLN A 117 3.71 -22.89 13.44
CA GLN A 117 4.10 -22.07 12.30
C GLN A 117 5.34 -21.20 12.60
N VAL A 118 5.46 -20.70 13.83
CA VAL A 118 6.68 -19.99 14.26
C VAL A 118 7.90 -20.92 14.23
N PHE A 119 7.73 -22.15 14.73
CA PHE A 119 8.80 -23.15 14.72
C PHE A 119 9.23 -23.49 13.29
N ASP A 120 8.27 -23.75 12.39
CA ASP A 120 8.54 -24.11 11.00
C ASP A 120 9.31 -22.99 10.27
N ALA A 121 8.91 -21.72 10.45
CA ALA A 121 9.61 -20.58 9.88
C ALA A 121 11.05 -20.45 10.42
N LEU A 122 11.24 -20.60 11.74
CA LEU A 122 12.58 -20.58 12.34
C LEU A 122 13.47 -21.72 11.85
N ALA A 123 12.90 -22.93 11.71
CA ALA A 123 13.61 -24.09 11.20
C ALA A 123 14.05 -23.85 9.75
N ASP A 124 13.15 -23.36 8.90
CA ASP A 124 13.42 -23.04 7.49
C ASP A 124 14.46 -21.92 7.31
N ILE A 125 14.41 -20.84 8.11
CA ILE A 125 15.47 -19.83 8.16
C ILE A 125 16.82 -20.45 8.52
N GLY A 126 16.84 -21.42 9.44
CA GLY A 126 18.03 -22.20 9.79
C GLY A 126 18.59 -22.99 8.60
N LEU A 127 17.72 -23.58 7.77
CA LEU A 127 18.09 -24.29 6.54
C LEU A 127 18.69 -23.33 5.51
N ALA A 128 18.07 -22.17 5.29
CA ALA A 128 18.59 -21.12 4.41
C ALA A 128 19.97 -20.62 4.87
N ALA A 129 20.15 -20.38 6.18
CA ALA A 129 21.44 -19.99 6.75
C ALA A 129 22.51 -21.08 6.59
N ASN A 130 22.13 -22.36 6.64
CA ASN A 130 23.03 -23.47 6.36
C ASN A 130 23.43 -23.52 4.88
N ALA A 131 22.45 -23.41 3.98
CA ALA A 131 22.67 -23.36 2.54
C ALA A 131 23.63 -22.23 2.16
N LEU A 132 23.45 -21.03 2.73
CA LEU A 132 24.30 -19.86 2.47
C LEU A 132 25.78 -20.16 2.75
N ARG A 133 26.06 -20.77 3.91
CA ARG A 133 27.43 -21.17 4.31
C ARG A 133 28.01 -22.24 3.38
N ARG A 134 27.20 -23.24 3.00
CA ARG A 134 27.65 -24.36 2.15
C ARG A 134 27.90 -23.94 0.70
N THR A 135 27.20 -22.93 0.22
CA THR A 135 27.43 -22.38 -1.13
C THR A 135 28.47 -21.27 -1.15
N GLU A 136 28.96 -20.83 0.00
CA GLU A 136 29.87 -19.67 0.13
C GLU A 136 29.31 -18.43 -0.59
N ALA A 137 28.00 -18.22 -0.46
CA ALA A 137 27.33 -17.14 -1.17
C ALA A 137 27.82 -15.77 -0.64
N PRO A 138 28.09 -14.79 -1.52
CA PRO A 138 28.72 -13.52 -1.13
C PRO A 138 27.73 -12.51 -0.53
N PHE A 139 26.45 -12.84 -0.47
CA PHE A 139 25.39 -11.99 0.08
C PHE A 139 25.01 -12.40 1.50
N GLN A 140 24.34 -11.49 2.22
CA GLN A 140 23.88 -11.71 3.59
C GLN A 140 22.41 -12.13 3.63
N LEU A 141 21.97 -12.70 4.75
CA LEU A 141 20.56 -12.90 5.00
C LEU A 141 19.99 -11.71 5.79
N ALA A 142 18.73 -11.37 5.54
CA ALA A 142 17.94 -10.49 6.39
C ALA A 142 16.49 -11.00 6.44
N THR A 143 15.76 -10.69 7.51
CA THR A 143 14.31 -10.85 7.48
C THR A 143 13.68 -9.64 6.82
N CYS A 144 12.58 -9.87 6.10
CA CYS A 144 11.69 -8.81 5.61
C CYS A 144 10.26 -9.22 5.95
N GLY A 145 9.88 -9.03 7.21
CA GLY A 145 8.63 -9.57 7.71
C GLY A 145 7.42 -8.69 7.40
N TRP A 146 6.26 -9.33 7.21
CA TRP A 146 4.97 -8.66 7.41
C TRP A 146 4.75 -8.25 8.88
N VAL A 147 5.57 -8.79 9.79
CA VAL A 147 5.68 -8.46 11.21
C VAL A 147 7.14 -8.61 11.68
N LEU A 148 7.57 -7.88 12.72
CA LEU A 148 8.96 -7.96 13.25
C LEU A 148 9.31 -9.33 13.84
N GLY A 149 8.30 -9.98 14.40
CA GLY A 149 8.35 -11.29 15.03
C GLY A 149 6.92 -11.77 15.30
N PRO A 150 6.76 -12.97 15.86
CA PRO A 150 5.44 -13.55 16.09
C PRO A 150 4.62 -12.74 17.12
N PRO A 151 3.28 -12.89 17.13
CA PRO A 151 2.41 -12.04 17.95
C PRO A 151 2.63 -12.14 19.46
N ASP A 152 3.09 -13.30 19.95
CA ASP A 152 3.41 -13.51 21.37
C ASP A 152 4.63 -12.70 21.81
N ASP A 153 5.55 -12.42 20.89
CA ASP A 153 6.82 -11.78 21.17
C ASP A 153 7.43 -11.19 19.89
N ARG A 154 7.18 -9.89 19.66
CA ARG A 154 7.61 -9.18 18.44
C ARG A 154 9.13 -9.08 18.30
N SER A 155 9.88 -9.11 19.39
CA SER A 155 11.34 -9.00 19.36
C SER A 155 12.06 -10.36 19.32
N LYS A 156 11.32 -11.48 19.31
CA LYS A 156 11.84 -12.86 19.36
C LYS A 156 12.92 -13.14 18.31
N PHE A 157 12.71 -12.69 17.08
CA PHE A 157 13.67 -12.87 15.98
C PHE A 157 14.99 -12.15 16.23
N GLY A 158 14.95 -10.99 16.90
CA GLY A 158 16.16 -10.27 17.31
C GLY A 158 17.03 -11.04 18.30
N ARG A 159 16.47 -12.00 19.05
CA ARG A 159 17.20 -12.86 20.00
C ARG A 159 17.65 -14.19 19.40
N ILE A 160 16.82 -14.81 18.55
CA ILE A 160 17.02 -16.19 18.10
C ILE A 160 17.80 -16.28 16.79
N LEU A 161 17.63 -15.33 15.88
CA LEU A 161 18.26 -15.40 14.55
C LEU A 161 19.77 -15.14 14.63
N PRO A 162 20.57 -15.65 13.67
CA PRO A 162 22.01 -15.39 13.61
C PRO A 162 22.34 -13.89 13.73
N ALA A 163 23.38 -13.53 14.48
CA ALA A 163 23.68 -12.13 14.84
C ALA A 163 23.94 -11.21 13.63
N GLY A 164 24.52 -11.74 12.54
CA GLY A 164 24.76 -10.99 11.31
C GLY A 164 23.52 -10.76 10.44
N MET A 165 22.36 -11.30 10.82
CA MET A 165 21.12 -11.14 10.09
C MET A 165 20.37 -9.89 10.57
N ALA A 166 20.20 -8.92 9.68
CA ALA A 166 19.35 -7.76 9.95
C ALA A 166 17.89 -8.21 10.07
N VAL A 167 17.13 -7.54 10.94
CA VAL A 167 15.69 -7.75 11.04
C VAL A 167 14.96 -6.53 10.50
N SER A 168 13.92 -6.79 9.73
CA SER A 168 13.07 -5.72 9.21
C SER A 168 11.62 -6.17 9.18
N CYS A 169 10.72 -5.19 9.23
CA CYS A 169 9.32 -5.44 8.97
C CYS A 169 8.61 -4.22 8.40
N ILE A 170 7.52 -4.52 7.71
CA ILE A 170 6.56 -3.52 7.28
C ILE A 170 5.69 -3.13 8.48
N ASN A 171 5.34 -1.85 8.61
CA ASN A 171 4.31 -1.45 9.56
C ASN A 171 2.94 -2.01 9.14
N ARG A 172 2.10 -2.31 10.12
CA ARG A 172 0.86 -3.06 9.87
C ARG A 172 -0.26 -2.16 9.36
N GLN A 173 -1.37 -2.80 8.96
CA GLN A 173 -2.59 -2.11 8.52
C GLN A 173 -2.31 -1.12 7.39
N VAL A 174 -1.55 -1.53 6.38
CA VAL A 174 -1.19 -0.68 5.22
C VAL A 174 -0.64 0.70 5.63
N GLY A 175 0.17 0.72 6.70
CA GLY A 175 0.83 1.90 7.23
C GLY A 175 0.01 2.72 8.24
N MET A 176 -1.24 2.31 8.51
CA MET A 176 -2.09 2.98 9.50
C MET A 176 -1.55 2.77 10.91
N GLU A 177 -0.91 1.63 11.18
CA GLU A 177 -0.13 1.46 12.40
C GLU A 177 1.26 2.12 12.27
N PRO A 178 1.78 2.73 13.34
CA PRO A 178 3.13 3.26 13.36
C PRO A 178 4.17 2.13 13.26
N VAL A 179 5.44 2.51 13.17
CA VAL A 179 6.56 1.57 13.24
C VAL A 179 6.46 0.75 14.54
N ASP A 180 6.77 -0.55 14.49
CA ASP A 180 6.65 -1.45 15.64
C ASP A 180 7.62 -1.04 16.77
N PRO A 181 7.14 -0.65 17.96
CA PRO A 181 8.00 -0.22 19.06
C PRO A 181 8.94 -1.31 19.58
N ALA A 182 8.66 -2.60 19.29
CA ALA A 182 9.51 -3.71 19.70
C ALA A 182 10.89 -3.70 19.02
N PHE A 183 11.10 -2.86 17.98
CA PHE A 183 12.45 -2.57 17.47
C PHE A 183 13.42 -2.06 18.54
N ARG A 184 12.92 -1.44 19.63
CA ARG A 184 13.74 -1.03 20.79
C ARG A 184 14.41 -2.20 21.51
N GLU A 185 13.74 -3.34 21.53
CA GLU A 185 14.18 -4.54 22.25
C GLU A 185 15.17 -5.37 21.42
N VAL A 186 15.29 -5.07 20.14
CA VAL A 186 16.28 -5.70 19.25
C VAL A 186 17.61 -4.95 19.39
N VAL A 187 18.65 -5.67 19.81
CA VAL A 187 19.98 -5.13 20.12
C VAL A 187 21.05 -5.90 19.35
N GLY A 188 22.12 -5.21 18.91
CA GLY A 188 23.33 -5.84 18.36
C GLY A 188 23.25 -6.29 16.90
N ARG A 189 22.23 -5.86 16.14
CA ARG A 189 22.05 -6.18 14.71
C ARG A 189 21.39 -5.02 13.97
N GLY A 190 21.44 -5.07 12.63
CA GLY A 190 20.73 -4.11 11.78
C GLY A 190 19.21 -4.21 11.94
N LYS A 191 18.53 -3.07 11.91
CA LYS A 191 17.09 -2.93 12.13
C LYS A 191 16.51 -1.97 11.10
N TRP A 192 15.67 -2.49 10.21
CA TRP A 192 15.11 -1.68 9.13
C TRP A 192 13.59 -1.58 9.26
N ALA A 193 13.09 -0.36 9.44
CA ALA A 193 11.67 -0.11 9.39
C ALA A 193 11.24 0.06 7.93
N ILE A 194 10.10 -0.53 7.55
CA ILE A 194 9.58 -0.44 6.19
C ILE A 194 8.18 0.22 6.20
N PRO A 195 8.07 1.55 6.23
CA PRO A 195 6.77 2.20 6.08
C PRO A 195 6.05 1.90 4.76
N TRP A 196 4.74 1.68 4.82
CA TRP A 196 3.87 1.78 3.64
C TRP A 196 3.83 3.22 3.14
N LEU A 197 4.25 3.42 1.90
CA LEU A 197 4.15 4.72 1.23
C LEU A 197 2.78 4.92 0.56
N GLU A 198 1.96 3.87 0.54
CA GLU A 198 0.65 3.88 -0.09
C GLU A 198 -0.35 2.88 0.51
N ASP A 199 -1.62 3.04 0.12
CA ASP A 199 -2.76 2.25 0.55
C ASP A 199 -3.15 1.27 -0.55
N ASP A 200 -2.75 0.00 -0.43
CA ASP A 200 -3.09 -1.05 -1.40
C ASP A 200 -4.60 -1.18 -1.65
N PRO A 201 -5.48 -1.24 -0.61
CA PRO A 201 -6.92 -1.15 -0.81
C PRO A 201 -7.36 0.07 -1.63
N ALA A 202 -6.79 1.25 -1.39
CA ALA A 202 -7.17 2.48 -2.10
C ALA A 202 -6.22 2.82 -3.27
N LEU A 203 -5.72 1.81 -3.98
CA LEU A 203 -4.70 1.93 -5.04
C LEU A 203 -5.05 2.96 -6.14
N THR A 204 -6.34 3.17 -6.41
CA THR A 204 -6.80 4.10 -7.44
C THR A 204 -6.99 5.53 -6.94
N SER A 205 -6.85 5.79 -5.64
CA SER A 205 -6.90 7.14 -5.05
C SER A 205 -5.49 7.71 -4.83
N PRO A 206 -5.28 9.04 -4.89
CA PRO A 206 -4.03 9.66 -4.47
C PRO A 206 -3.85 9.62 -2.94
N GLN A 207 -2.60 9.63 -2.46
CA GLN A 207 -2.24 9.62 -1.04
C GLN A 207 -1.26 10.74 -0.72
N LEU A 208 -1.69 11.65 0.14
CA LEU A 208 -0.83 12.64 0.79
C LEU A 208 -0.59 12.16 2.21
N TRP A 209 0.59 11.61 2.48
CA TRP A 209 0.96 11.01 3.78
C TRP A 209 2.32 11.53 4.28
N VAL A 210 2.64 12.81 4.05
CA VAL A 210 3.93 13.39 4.45
C VAL A 210 4.08 13.37 5.97
N GLY A 211 3.04 13.77 6.71
CA GLY A 211 3.06 13.77 8.17
C GLY A 211 3.20 12.37 8.77
N ARG A 212 2.67 11.35 8.08
CA ARG A 212 2.88 9.93 8.41
C ARG A 212 4.31 9.49 8.15
N MET A 213 4.89 9.83 7.00
CA MET A 213 6.27 9.48 6.68
C MET A 213 7.26 10.11 7.65
N ARG A 214 6.99 11.34 8.10
CA ARG A 214 7.75 12.00 9.17
C ARG A 214 7.61 11.27 10.51
N ARG A 215 6.40 10.91 10.92
CA ARG A 215 6.17 10.10 12.13
C ARG A 215 6.97 8.80 12.07
N ASP A 216 6.84 8.04 10.99
CA ASP A 216 7.46 6.73 10.88
C ASP A 216 9.00 6.83 10.83
N ALA A 217 9.57 7.85 10.18
CA ALA A 217 11.00 8.13 10.22
C ALA A 217 11.49 8.52 11.63
N ALA A 218 10.70 9.30 12.38
CA ALA A 218 11.01 9.68 13.75
C ALA A 218 10.95 8.48 14.70
N ASP A 219 9.91 7.64 14.56
CA ASP A 219 9.73 6.42 15.35
C ASP A 219 10.84 5.41 15.09
N ALA A 220 11.18 5.18 13.81
CA ALA A 220 12.30 4.31 13.44
C ALA A 220 13.61 4.77 14.14
N ARG A 221 13.92 6.07 14.06
CA ARG A 221 15.10 6.64 14.75
C ARG A 221 15.02 6.46 16.27
N ARG A 222 13.86 6.72 16.86
CA ARG A 222 13.60 6.59 18.30
C ARG A 222 13.67 5.14 18.78
N TYR A 223 13.39 4.16 17.92
CA TYR A 223 13.52 2.73 18.23
C TYR A 223 14.91 2.18 17.91
N GLY A 224 15.82 3.05 17.48
CA GLY A 224 17.21 2.72 17.16
C GLY A 224 17.34 1.93 15.86
N CYS A 225 16.38 2.04 14.94
CA CYS A 225 16.52 1.51 13.59
C CYS A 225 17.64 2.25 12.85
N ASP A 226 18.43 1.50 12.09
CA ASP A 226 19.55 2.01 11.30
C ASP A 226 19.29 1.92 9.79
N GLY A 227 18.10 1.46 9.40
CA GLY A 227 17.60 1.52 8.03
C GLY A 227 16.13 1.92 7.97
N LEU A 228 15.80 2.60 6.89
CA LEU A 228 14.45 3.02 6.55
C LEU A 228 14.21 2.71 5.08
N MET A 229 13.14 1.98 4.78
CA MET A 229 12.75 1.58 3.43
C MET A 229 11.29 1.91 3.22
N GLY A 230 10.83 2.06 1.98
CA GLY A 230 9.40 2.27 1.70
C GLY A 230 8.86 1.22 0.76
N ILE A 231 7.68 0.67 1.06
CA ILE A 231 6.97 -0.23 0.15
C ILE A 231 5.96 0.57 -0.69
N HIS A 232 6.05 0.41 -2.01
CA HIS A 232 5.15 1.01 -2.99
C HIS A 232 5.27 0.33 -4.37
N TRP A 233 4.20 0.43 -5.16
CA TRP A 233 4.03 -0.02 -6.53
C TRP A 233 3.89 1.17 -7.49
N ARG A 234 3.21 2.24 -7.06
CA ARG A 234 3.08 3.48 -7.85
C ARG A 234 4.29 4.39 -7.63
N THR A 235 4.54 5.31 -8.57
CA THR A 235 5.75 6.15 -8.53
C THR A 235 5.42 7.63 -8.37
N ARG A 236 4.89 8.30 -9.38
CA ARG A 236 4.69 9.76 -9.33
C ARG A 236 3.56 10.17 -8.38
N ALA A 237 2.47 9.41 -8.33
CA ALA A 237 1.33 9.68 -7.44
C ALA A 237 1.70 9.67 -5.94
N VAL A 238 2.75 8.94 -5.56
CA VAL A 238 3.24 8.79 -4.18
C VAL A 238 4.61 9.48 -3.97
N ALA A 239 5.07 10.26 -4.95
CA ALA A 239 6.40 10.87 -4.94
C ALA A 239 6.62 11.79 -3.73
N LEU A 240 5.56 12.46 -3.25
CA LEU A 240 5.64 13.29 -2.03
C LEU A 240 5.94 12.45 -0.78
N ASN A 241 5.35 11.27 -0.67
CA ASN A 241 5.59 10.34 0.44
C ASN A 241 7.03 9.80 0.38
N VAL A 242 7.46 9.37 -0.82
CA VAL A 242 8.83 8.87 -1.05
C VAL A 242 9.87 9.93 -0.66
N ALA A 243 9.70 11.16 -1.15
CA ALA A 243 10.62 12.25 -0.87
C ALA A 243 10.61 12.67 0.61
N ALA A 244 9.45 12.66 1.28
CA ALA A 244 9.35 12.95 2.70
C ALA A 244 10.06 11.90 3.58
N LEU A 245 9.87 10.61 3.26
CA LEU A 245 10.54 9.52 3.97
C LEU A 245 12.06 9.57 3.75
N ALA A 246 12.50 9.80 2.51
CA ALA A 246 13.92 9.95 2.18
C ALA A 246 14.55 11.16 2.89
N ALA A 247 13.87 12.31 2.90
CA ALA A 247 14.31 13.49 3.64
C ALA A 247 14.41 13.19 5.15
N GLY A 248 13.42 12.50 5.72
CA GLY A 248 13.43 12.11 7.13
C GLY A 248 14.46 11.04 7.50
N ALA A 249 14.90 10.23 6.53
CA ALA A 249 16.05 9.35 6.71
C ALA A 249 17.38 10.13 6.77
N TRP A 250 17.46 11.26 6.04
CA TRP A 250 18.66 12.10 5.96
C TRP A 250 18.78 13.09 7.12
N ASP A 251 17.72 13.86 7.39
CA ASP A 251 17.69 14.86 8.46
C ASP A 251 16.29 15.03 9.06
N GLN A 252 16.26 15.15 10.38
CA GLN A 252 15.05 15.35 11.17
C GLN A 252 15.11 16.61 12.05
N SER A 253 16.22 17.36 12.03
CA SER A 253 16.54 18.44 12.99
C SER A 253 15.53 19.60 13.00
N GLY A 254 14.91 19.91 11.86
CA GLY A 254 13.97 21.03 11.72
C GLY A 254 12.53 20.72 12.15
N TRP A 255 12.14 19.45 12.26
CA TRP A 255 10.74 19.06 12.45
C TRP A 255 10.51 17.99 13.52
N ASN A 256 11.48 17.11 13.80
CA ASN A 256 11.35 16.09 14.82
C ASN A 256 11.69 16.65 16.20
N ARG A 257 10.65 16.83 17.03
CA ARG A 257 10.77 17.31 18.42
C ARG A 257 10.68 16.17 19.45
N GLN A 258 10.55 14.92 19.02
CA GLN A 258 10.40 13.80 19.93
C GLN A 258 11.74 13.47 20.62
N PRO A 259 11.74 13.23 21.94
CA PRO A 259 12.93 12.77 22.63
C PRO A 259 13.27 11.32 22.20
N LEU A 260 14.55 11.05 21.98
CA LEU A 260 15.05 9.72 21.57
C LEU A 260 14.72 8.61 22.58
N ALA A 261 14.59 8.96 23.86
CA ALA A 261 14.06 8.08 24.90
C ALA A 261 12.88 8.76 25.60
N PRO A 262 11.66 8.22 25.57
CA PRO A 262 10.66 8.65 26.54
C PRO A 262 11.16 8.28 27.95
N PRO A 263 10.91 9.09 28.97
CA PRO A 263 11.02 8.61 30.35
C PRO A 263 10.11 7.38 30.50
N PRO A 264 10.47 6.39 31.34
CA PRO A 264 9.54 5.31 31.67
C PRO A 264 8.25 5.95 32.19
N GLU A 265 7.14 5.74 31.48
CA GLU A 265 5.87 6.25 31.96
C GLU A 265 5.54 5.54 33.28
N PRO A 266 5.17 6.28 34.35
CA PRO A 266 4.72 5.65 35.56
C PRO A 266 3.48 4.82 35.25
N LEU A 267 3.44 3.57 35.73
CA LEU A 267 2.26 2.70 35.60
C LEU A 267 1.04 3.45 36.14
N ARG A 268 0.00 3.56 35.32
CA ARG A 268 -1.28 4.16 35.70
C ARG A 268 -2.32 3.06 35.85
N PRO A 269 -3.17 3.09 36.89
CA PRO A 269 -4.33 2.21 36.98
C PRO A 269 -5.22 2.38 35.76
N GLY A 270 -5.62 1.27 35.16
CA GLY A 270 -6.59 1.24 34.07
C GLY A 270 -6.06 0.57 32.80
N PRO A 271 -6.75 0.80 31.68
CA PRO A 271 -6.46 0.18 30.41
C PRO A 271 -5.32 0.87 29.67
N GLU A 272 -4.66 0.08 28.83
CA GLU A 272 -3.67 0.54 27.86
C GLU A 272 -4.37 0.69 26.49
N GLY A 273 -4.74 1.93 26.16
CA GLY A 273 -5.47 2.26 24.92
C GLY A 273 -6.98 1.95 24.99
N GLY A 274 -7.55 1.65 23.82
CA GLY A 274 -8.93 1.20 23.67
C GLY A 274 -10.02 2.27 23.61
N ARG A 275 -11.06 1.93 22.83
CA ARG A 275 -12.32 2.67 22.60
C ARG A 275 -13.50 1.88 23.15
N TYR A 276 -14.68 2.49 23.18
CA TYR A 276 -15.91 1.85 23.66
C TYR A 276 -16.93 1.66 22.56
N ALA A 277 -17.58 0.51 22.60
CA ALA A 277 -18.78 0.27 21.86
C ALA A 277 -19.87 -0.20 22.83
N THR A 278 -21.04 0.43 22.71
CA THR A 278 -22.24 0.03 23.43
C THR A 278 -23.25 -0.52 22.42
N PHE A 279 -23.89 -1.63 22.75
CA PHE A 279 -24.85 -2.31 21.89
C PHE A 279 -26.24 -2.31 22.55
N PRO A 280 -26.90 -1.13 22.64
CA PRO A 280 -28.21 -1.03 23.29
C PRO A 280 -29.23 -1.87 22.52
N GLY A 281 -29.98 -2.71 23.24
CA GLY A 281 -31.07 -3.53 22.69
C GLY A 281 -30.67 -4.91 22.14
N ALA A 282 -29.38 -5.27 22.13
CA ALA A 282 -28.98 -6.64 21.81
C ALA A 282 -29.32 -7.60 22.97
N PRO A 283 -30.04 -8.73 22.74
CA PRO A 283 -30.24 -9.73 23.77
C PRO A 283 -28.91 -10.43 24.05
N ILE A 284 -28.37 -10.26 25.26
CA ILE A 284 -27.19 -11.02 25.72
C ILE A 284 -27.68 -12.30 26.38
N GLU A 285 -27.25 -13.44 25.85
CA GLU A 285 -27.53 -14.75 26.42
C GLU A 285 -26.41 -15.23 27.35
N GLY A 286 -26.73 -16.13 28.28
CA GLY A 286 -25.74 -16.87 29.07
C GLY A 286 -25.10 -16.09 30.23
N ALA A 287 -25.62 -14.93 30.60
CA ALA A 287 -25.14 -14.13 31.74
C ALA A 287 -26.25 -13.89 32.78
N ALA A 288 -25.89 -13.96 34.06
CA ALA A 288 -26.76 -13.51 35.16
C ALA A 288 -26.93 -11.99 35.15
N ASP A 289 -25.88 -11.26 34.77
CA ASP A 289 -25.86 -9.79 34.64
C ASP A 289 -25.57 -9.38 33.18
N PRO A 290 -26.58 -9.44 32.28
CA PRO A 290 -26.44 -9.09 30.86
C PRO A 290 -25.84 -7.70 30.59
N GLU A 291 -26.06 -6.74 31.50
CA GLU A 291 -25.62 -5.36 31.34
C GLU A 291 -24.09 -5.23 31.21
N ILE A 292 -23.32 -6.13 31.83
CA ILE A 292 -21.84 -6.11 31.74
C ILE A 292 -21.34 -6.42 30.32
N TYR A 293 -22.11 -7.17 29.53
CA TYR A 293 -21.72 -7.59 28.18
C TYR A 293 -22.30 -6.70 27.08
N ARG A 294 -23.06 -5.66 27.44
CA ARG A 294 -23.63 -4.68 26.50
C ARG A 294 -22.66 -3.57 26.12
N SER A 295 -21.60 -3.42 26.91
CA SER A 295 -20.46 -2.57 26.62
C SER A 295 -19.21 -3.42 26.47
N VAL A 296 -18.35 -3.03 25.54
CA VAL A 296 -17.00 -3.57 25.45
C VAL A 296 -16.01 -2.44 25.31
N ARG A 297 -14.83 -2.59 25.93
CA ARG A 297 -13.64 -1.88 25.47
C ARG A 297 -13.01 -2.72 24.35
N TYR A 298 -12.80 -2.10 23.19
CA TYR A 298 -12.10 -2.71 22.06
C TYR A 298 -10.86 -1.89 21.69
N ASP A 299 -9.93 -2.46 20.93
CA ASP A 299 -8.63 -1.84 20.58
C ASP A 299 -7.77 -1.56 21.82
N VAL A 300 -7.89 -2.45 22.81
CA VAL A 300 -7.19 -2.37 24.08
C VAL A 300 -6.00 -3.33 24.09
N SER A 301 -4.81 -2.82 24.40
CA SER A 301 -3.59 -3.65 24.52
C SER A 301 -3.48 -4.35 25.85
N GLY A 302 -4.15 -3.86 26.90
CA GLY A 302 -4.08 -4.44 28.23
C GLY A 302 -4.81 -3.67 29.31
N TYR A 303 -4.72 -4.15 30.55
CA TYR A 303 -5.10 -3.45 31.77
C TYR A 303 -4.01 -3.63 32.82
N THR A 304 -3.71 -2.53 33.52
CA THR A 304 -2.85 -2.51 34.69
C THR A 304 -3.69 -2.11 35.91
N LEU A 305 -3.85 -3.02 36.89
CA LEU A 305 -4.67 -2.79 38.09
C LEU A 305 -3.80 -2.77 39.35
N PRO A 306 -3.90 -1.74 40.21
CA PRO A 306 -3.16 -1.70 41.46
C PRO A 306 -3.80 -2.68 42.45
N VAL A 307 -3.09 -3.76 42.75
CA VAL A 307 -3.54 -4.78 43.71
C VAL A 307 -2.39 -5.11 44.66
N PRO A 308 -2.65 -5.41 45.95
CA PRO A 308 -1.59 -5.86 46.85
C PRO A 308 -0.82 -7.07 46.30
N ASN A 309 0.43 -7.25 46.72
CA ASN A 309 1.15 -8.47 46.40
C ASN A 309 0.43 -9.70 46.96
N GLY A 310 0.31 -10.74 46.16
CA GLY A 310 -0.46 -11.92 46.52
C GLY A 310 -0.86 -12.75 45.31
N THR A 311 -1.68 -13.75 45.57
CA THR A 311 -2.22 -14.67 44.56
C THR A 311 -3.69 -14.38 44.34
N TYR A 312 -4.11 -14.31 43.08
CA TYR A 312 -5.45 -13.92 42.69
C TYR A 312 -6.09 -14.92 41.73
N ARG A 313 -7.42 -15.00 41.81
CA ARG A 313 -8.28 -15.49 40.75
C ARG A 313 -8.68 -14.31 39.86
N VAL A 314 -8.37 -14.40 38.57
CA VAL A 314 -8.72 -13.37 37.56
C VAL A 314 -9.73 -13.97 36.60
N THR A 315 -10.92 -13.37 36.50
CA THR A 315 -11.94 -13.73 35.51
C THR A 315 -12.05 -12.62 34.48
N LEU A 316 -11.80 -12.97 33.21
CA LEU A 316 -11.98 -12.09 32.06
C LEU A 316 -13.30 -12.42 31.38
N LYS A 317 -14.12 -11.40 31.15
CA LYS A 317 -15.47 -11.50 30.60
C LYS A 317 -15.50 -10.96 29.17
N PHE A 318 -16.05 -11.74 28.24
CA PHE A 318 -16.07 -11.46 26.81
C PHE A 318 -17.47 -11.63 26.22
N CYS A 319 -17.73 -10.89 25.15
CA CYS A 319 -18.89 -11.06 24.27
C CYS A 319 -18.51 -10.51 22.89
N GLU A 320 -18.96 -11.15 21.80
CA GLU A 320 -18.82 -10.62 20.45
C GLU A 320 -20.20 -10.13 19.95
N PRO A 321 -20.45 -8.82 20.01
CA PRO A 321 -21.70 -8.23 19.53
C PRO A 321 -21.61 -7.66 18.11
N HIS A 322 -20.41 -7.43 17.56
CA HIS A 322 -20.20 -6.74 16.29
C HIS A 322 -20.11 -7.71 15.12
N TYR A 323 -19.14 -8.62 15.14
CA TYR A 323 -18.92 -9.57 14.04
C TYR A 323 -19.92 -10.73 14.09
N THR A 324 -20.20 -11.30 12.91
CA THR A 324 -21.12 -12.44 12.74
C THR A 324 -20.40 -13.73 12.34
N GLU A 325 -19.11 -13.65 12.01
CA GLU A 325 -18.31 -14.75 11.50
C GLU A 325 -17.07 -14.96 12.38
N ALA A 326 -16.76 -16.22 12.70
CA ALA A 326 -15.49 -16.59 13.33
C ALA A 326 -14.31 -16.24 12.41
N GLY A 327 -13.14 -16.01 13.00
CA GLY A 327 -11.91 -15.61 12.36
C GLY A 327 -11.77 -14.11 12.13
N LYS A 328 -12.83 -13.31 12.34
CA LYS A 328 -12.79 -11.84 12.13
C LYS A 328 -12.08 -11.09 13.24
N ARG A 329 -12.09 -11.61 14.47
CA ARG A 329 -11.36 -11.04 15.61
C ARG A 329 -10.74 -12.16 16.44
N ALA A 330 -9.43 -12.10 16.60
CA ALA A 330 -8.69 -13.02 17.45
C ALA A 330 -7.54 -12.31 18.15
N PHE A 331 -7.27 -12.67 19.40
CA PHE A 331 -6.18 -12.08 20.18
C PHE A 331 -5.71 -13.05 21.27
N GLY A 332 -4.47 -12.91 21.73
CA GLY A 332 -3.94 -13.66 22.86
C GLY A 332 -4.36 -13.02 24.20
N VAL A 333 -4.13 -13.74 25.30
CA VAL A 333 -4.26 -13.21 26.66
C VAL A 333 -3.02 -13.57 27.45
N LYS A 334 -2.37 -12.58 28.04
CA LYS A 334 -1.32 -12.77 29.05
C LYS A 334 -1.74 -12.20 30.39
N LEU A 335 -1.32 -12.87 31.46
CA LEU A 335 -1.44 -12.41 32.84
C LEU A 335 -0.04 -12.42 33.45
N GLN A 336 0.41 -11.28 33.99
CA GLN A 336 1.75 -11.12 34.57
C GLN A 336 2.87 -11.58 33.61
N GLY A 337 2.76 -11.21 32.33
CA GLY A 337 3.71 -11.60 31.28
C GLY A 337 3.63 -13.07 30.82
N ARG A 338 2.82 -13.91 31.47
CA ARG A 338 2.62 -15.31 31.09
C ARG A 338 1.42 -15.44 30.15
N THR A 339 1.63 -16.02 28.97
CA THR A 339 0.53 -16.40 28.06
C THR A 339 -0.37 -17.43 28.71
N VAL A 340 -1.65 -17.09 28.88
CA VAL A 340 -2.70 -17.96 29.41
C VAL A 340 -3.69 -18.39 28.34
N ILE A 341 -3.81 -17.62 27.25
CA ILE A 341 -4.50 -18.02 26.01
C ILE A 341 -3.63 -17.58 24.84
N GLU A 342 -3.24 -18.52 23.98
CA GLU A 342 -2.47 -18.19 22.77
C GLU A 342 -3.33 -17.47 21.73
N ARG A 343 -4.56 -17.93 21.50
CA ARG A 343 -5.52 -17.36 20.55
C ARG A 343 -6.94 -17.52 21.09
N LEU A 344 -7.61 -16.40 21.31
CA LEU A 344 -9.03 -16.31 21.65
C LEU A 344 -9.78 -15.71 20.47
N ASP A 345 -10.65 -16.51 19.86
CA ASP A 345 -11.77 -16.04 19.05
C ASP A 345 -13.05 -16.30 19.84
N ILE A 346 -13.83 -15.25 20.11
CA ILE A 346 -15.04 -15.36 20.94
C ILE A 346 -16.12 -16.16 20.21
N LEU A 347 -16.24 -16.03 18.89
CA LEU A 347 -17.25 -16.70 18.06
C LEU A 347 -16.93 -18.19 17.83
N GLU A 348 -15.67 -18.61 17.99
CA GLU A 348 -15.31 -20.03 18.06
C GLU A 348 -15.72 -20.69 19.39
N ARG A 349 -15.98 -19.89 20.44
CA ARG A 349 -16.33 -20.38 21.78
C ARG A 349 -17.82 -20.30 22.08
N VAL A 350 -18.46 -19.20 21.68
CA VAL A 350 -19.88 -18.91 21.93
C VAL A 350 -20.48 -18.18 20.72
N PRO A 351 -21.79 -18.34 20.42
CA PRO A 351 -22.44 -17.55 19.38
C PRO A 351 -22.42 -16.05 19.68
N ARG A 352 -22.66 -15.24 18.63
CA ARG A 352 -22.81 -13.79 18.74
C ARG A 352 -23.80 -13.42 19.86
N ASN A 353 -23.50 -12.34 20.59
CA ASN A 353 -24.31 -11.86 21.72
C ASN A 353 -24.48 -12.88 22.88
N ARG A 354 -23.53 -13.79 23.07
CA ARG A 354 -23.49 -14.67 24.26
C ARG A 354 -22.28 -14.35 25.12
N ALA A 355 -22.47 -14.35 26.44
CA ALA A 355 -21.42 -14.15 27.41
C ALA A 355 -20.43 -15.32 27.45
N LEU A 356 -19.14 -15.00 27.59
CA LEU A 356 -18.04 -15.93 27.78
C LEU A 356 -17.18 -15.47 28.95
N ASP A 357 -17.07 -16.30 29.98
CA ASP A 357 -16.22 -16.05 31.15
C ASP A 357 -15.05 -17.01 31.18
N LEU A 358 -13.83 -16.48 31.31
CA LEU A 358 -12.60 -17.25 31.39
C LEU A 358 -11.90 -16.91 32.70
N ALA A 359 -11.87 -17.87 33.63
CA ALA A 359 -11.26 -17.73 34.95
C ALA A 359 -9.88 -18.38 35.01
N PHE A 360 -8.93 -17.67 35.60
CA PHE A 360 -7.55 -18.09 35.79
C PHE A 360 -7.22 -18.02 37.27
N GLU A 361 -6.84 -19.16 37.83
CA GLU A 361 -6.43 -19.29 39.23
C GLU A 361 -4.91 -19.03 39.36
N ASP A 362 -4.47 -18.81 40.60
CA ASP A 362 -3.06 -18.75 40.98
C ASP A 362 -2.22 -17.65 40.28
N VAL A 363 -2.82 -16.51 39.95
CA VAL A 363 -2.11 -15.38 39.33
C VAL A 363 -1.31 -14.61 40.38
N ALA A 364 0.02 -14.76 40.35
CA ALA A 364 0.92 -14.15 41.32
C ALA A 364 1.32 -12.71 40.96
N VAL A 365 1.04 -11.77 41.86
CA VAL A 365 1.45 -10.37 41.77
C VAL A 365 2.54 -10.07 42.79
N THR A 366 3.68 -9.53 42.33
CA THR A 366 4.89 -9.33 43.13
C THR A 366 5.36 -7.87 43.21
N ASP A 367 4.84 -7.00 42.35
CA ASP A 367 5.22 -5.59 42.19
C ASP A 367 4.08 -4.61 42.49
N GLY A 368 2.96 -5.09 43.04
CA GLY A 368 1.77 -4.31 43.35
C GLY A 368 0.87 -4.02 42.15
N TRP A 369 1.15 -4.62 40.99
CA TRP A 369 0.43 -4.37 39.74
C TRP A 369 0.03 -5.68 39.08
N LEU A 370 -1.28 -5.90 38.92
CA LEU A 370 -1.79 -6.94 38.04
C LEU A 370 -1.80 -6.42 36.61
N LYS A 371 -1.02 -7.06 35.75
CA LYS A 371 -0.89 -6.75 34.31
C LYS A 371 -1.63 -7.82 33.51
N ILE A 372 -2.54 -7.35 32.68
CA ILE A 372 -3.31 -8.13 31.71
C ILE A 372 -2.93 -7.58 30.35
N GLU A 373 -2.51 -8.43 29.42
CA GLU A 373 -2.15 -8.01 28.07
C GLU A 373 -2.98 -8.80 27.05
N PHE A 374 -3.34 -8.13 25.96
CA PHE A 374 -4.08 -8.70 24.84
C PHE A 374 -3.26 -8.62 23.54
N PRO A 375 -2.26 -9.51 23.34
CA PRO A 375 -1.51 -9.56 22.09
C PRO A 375 -2.43 -9.64 20.88
N ARG A 376 -2.41 -8.61 20.03
CA ARG A 376 -3.27 -8.53 18.85
C ARG A 376 -2.86 -9.53 17.78
N ILE A 377 -3.82 -10.32 17.28
CA ILE A 377 -3.62 -11.37 16.27
C ILE A 377 -4.41 -11.04 14.99
N VAL A 378 -5.74 -10.94 15.06
CA VAL A 378 -6.66 -10.52 13.98
C VAL A 378 -7.58 -9.45 14.53
N GLU A 379 -7.65 -8.30 13.87
CA GLU A 379 -8.45 -7.15 14.31
C GLU A 379 -8.19 -6.74 15.77
N TYR A 380 -8.99 -5.82 16.31
CA TYR A 380 -8.77 -5.23 17.63
C TYR A 380 -9.22 -6.14 18.78
N PRO A 381 -8.39 -6.40 19.82
CA PRO A 381 -8.83 -7.11 21.01
C PRO A 381 -10.01 -6.43 21.70
N SER A 382 -10.87 -7.19 22.35
CA SER A 382 -12.04 -6.65 23.06
C SER A 382 -12.32 -7.37 24.37
N ILE A 383 -12.81 -6.64 25.38
CA ILE A 383 -13.18 -7.19 26.69
C ILE A 383 -14.42 -6.46 27.24
N ALA A 384 -15.32 -7.22 27.88
CA ALA A 384 -16.57 -6.72 28.46
C ALA A 384 -16.46 -6.50 29.98
N GLY A 385 -15.62 -7.27 30.67
CA GLY A 385 -15.41 -7.06 32.11
C GLY A 385 -14.22 -7.81 32.68
N ILE A 386 -13.76 -7.34 33.83
CA ILE A 386 -12.65 -7.94 34.58
C ILE A 386 -13.10 -8.14 36.03
N VAL A 387 -12.84 -9.31 36.58
CA VAL A 387 -13.04 -9.61 38.00
C VAL A 387 -11.73 -10.14 38.59
N VAL A 388 -11.25 -9.53 39.67
CA VAL A 388 -10.05 -9.96 40.40
C VAL A 388 -10.43 -10.23 41.85
N GLU A 389 -10.20 -11.45 42.31
CA GLU A 389 -10.58 -11.93 43.63
C GLU A 389 -9.37 -12.57 44.31
N GLY A 390 -9.12 -12.25 45.58
CA GLY A 390 -7.91 -12.67 46.29
C GLY A 390 -7.65 -11.83 47.54
N ASN A 391 -6.37 -11.59 47.87
CA ASN A 391 -5.95 -10.80 49.04
C ASN A 391 -6.38 -9.32 48.92
N GLY A 392 -7.60 -9.00 49.35
CA GLY A 392 -8.12 -7.62 49.42
C GLY A 392 -9.57 -7.48 48.99
N ARG A 393 -10.01 -6.23 48.79
CA ARG A 393 -11.31 -5.94 48.17
C ARG A 393 -11.26 -6.37 46.70
N PRO A 394 -12.25 -7.10 46.19
CA PRO A 394 -12.17 -7.59 44.84
C PRO A 394 -12.40 -6.44 43.85
N TRP A 395 -11.69 -6.49 42.73
CA TRP A 395 -11.84 -5.53 41.64
C TRP A 395 -12.83 -6.07 40.63
N ARG A 396 -13.82 -5.27 40.24
CA ARG A 396 -14.83 -5.61 39.22
C ARG A 396 -14.98 -4.42 38.30
N VAL A 397 -14.55 -4.53 37.06
CA VAL A 397 -14.55 -3.44 36.07
C VAL A 397 -15.53 -3.78 34.96
N ASN A 398 -16.50 -2.90 34.68
CA ASN A 398 -17.38 -3.02 33.52
C ASN A 398 -16.70 -2.37 32.31
N CYS A 399 -15.94 -3.15 31.53
CA CYS A 399 -15.08 -2.62 30.48
C CYS A 399 -15.90 -1.96 29.36
N GLY A 400 -15.56 -0.71 29.08
CA GLY A 400 -16.23 0.19 28.16
C GLY A 400 -17.62 0.67 28.56
N GLY A 401 -18.03 0.41 29.81
CA GLY A 401 -19.35 0.74 30.32
C GLY A 401 -19.34 1.58 31.59
N PRO A 402 -20.51 2.12 31.97
CA PRO A 402 -20.68 2.79 33.26
C PRO A 402 -20.61 1.78 34.41
N ALA A 403 -20.63 2.27 35.65
CA ALA A 403 -20.77 1.42 36.83
C ALA A 403 -22.11 0.66 36.79
N VAL A 404 -22.08 -0.64 37.09
CA VAL A 404 -23.25 -1.54 37.07
C VAL A 404 -23.15 -2.47 38.27
N GLY A 405 -24.09 -2.37 39.21
CA GLY A 405 -24.05 -3.17 40.44
C GLY A 405 -22.77 -2.92 41.25
N ASP A 406 -22.00 -3.99 41.50
CA ASP A 406 -20.70 -3.95 42.17
C ASP A 406 -19.50 -3.75 41.22
N TYR A 407 -19.74 -3.61 39.91
CA TYR A 407 -18.74 -3.25 38.93
C TYR A 407 -18.54 -1.73 38.90
N ILE A 408 -17.29 -1.30 39.02
CA ILE A 408 -16.92 0.09 38.78
C ILE A 408 -17.01 0.41 37.28
N ALA A 409 -17.25 1.68 36.97
CA ALA A 409 -17.16 2.17 35.59
C ALA A 409 -15.74 1.95 35.05
N ASP A 410 -15.63 1.69 33.76
CA ASP A 410 -14.34 1.77 33.09
C ASP A 410 -13.80 3.20 33.12
N TRP A 411 -12.49 3.35 32.87
CA TRP A 411 -11.85 4.64 32.69
C TRP A 411 -12.47 5.39 31.49
N PRO A 412 -12.29 6.72 31.35
CA PRO A 412 -12.67 7.43 30.13
C PRO A 412 -11.93 6.89 28.91
N ALA A 413 -12.51 7.05 27.72
CA ALA A 413 -11.88 6.59 26.48
C ALA A 413 -10.51 7.22 26.43
N THR A 414 -9.48 6.40 26.21
CA THR A 414 -8.22 6.96 25.74
C THR A 414 -8.61 7.65 24.44
N PRO A 415 -8.43 8.98 24.30
CA PRO A 415 -8.62 9.60 22.99
C PRO A 415 -7.87 8.71 22.02
N ALA A 416 -8.51 8.29 20.92
CA ALA A 416 -7.80 7.59 19.85
C ALA A 416 -6.47 8.31 19.72
N GLU A 417 -5.33 7.61 19.89
CA GLU A 417 -4.00 8.24 19.83
C GLU A 417 -4.11 9.26 18.73
N GLN A 418 -4.19 10.54 19.12
CA GLN A 418 -4.58 11.58 18.19
C GLN A 418 -3.58 11.41 17.08
N GLU A 419 -4.00 10.97 15.87
CA GLU A 419 -3.07 10.40 14.91
C GLU A 419 -1.93 11.40 14.83
N ASN A 420 -0.78 11.04 15.43
CA ASN A 420 0.20 12.04 15.85
C ASN A 420 1.05 12.32 14.61
N PHE A 421 0.37 12.66 13.52
CA PHE A 421 0.94 13.08 12.26
C PHE A 421 1.75 14.31 12.58
N VAL A 422 3.02 14.22 12.20
CA VAL A 422 3.91 15.35 12.35
C VAL A 422 3.46 16.40 11.34
N ALA A 423 3.30 17.65 11.78
CA ALA A 423 2.93 18.73 10.88
C ALA A 423 3.85 18.77 9.64
N ALA A 424 3.25 18.97 8.47
CA ALA A 424 3.93 18.89 7.18
C ALA A 424 3.91 20.21 6.39
N ALA A 425 3.37 21.29 6.96
CA ALA A 425 3.21 22.57 6.27
C ALA A 425 4.53 23.16 5.76
N ASP A 426 5.62 23.02 6.52
CA ASP A 426 6.96 23.42 6.11
C ASP A 426 7.48 22.61 4.93
N TYR A 427 7.22 21.30 4.90
CA TYR A 427 7.58 20.44 3.78
C TYR A 427 6.83 20.84 2.50
N TYR A 428 5.51 21.01 2.59
CA TYR A 428 4.71 21.42 1.44
C TYR A 428 5.09 22.81 0.94
N LEU A 429 5.46 23.73 1.84
CA LEU A 429 5.93 25.06 1.45
C LEU A 429 7.25 25.00 0.70
N ASP A 430 8.23 24.23 1.18
CA ASP A 430 9.50 24.03 0.48
C ASP A 430 9.27 23.38 -0.89
N TRP A 431 8.51 22.28 -0.92
CA TRP A 431 8.15 21.57 -2.15
C TRP A 431 7.44 22.48 -3.16
N ALA A 432 6.44 23.25 -2.73
CA ALA A 432 5.69 24.14 -3.62
C ALA A 432 6.55 25.32 -4.09
N THR A 433 7.44 25.84 -3.25
CA THR A 433 8.38 26.91 -3.63
C THR A 433 9.32 26.43 -4.74
N GLN A 434 9.91 25.25 -4.59
CA GLN A 434 10.85 24.69 -5.57
C GLN A 434 10.14 24.17 -6.85
N GLY A 435 8.94 23.61 -6.69
CA GLY A 435 8.23 22.92 -7.76
C GLY A 435 7.23 23.78 -8.53
N LEU A 436 6.58 24.73 -7.87
CA LEU A 436 5.45 25.49 -8.44
C LEU A 436 5.75 26.99 -8.54
N GLY A 437 6.83 27.45 -7.91
CA GLY A 437 7.22 28.86 -7.85
C GLY A 437 6.67 29.55 -6.60
N SER A 438 7.34 30.63 -6.19
CA SER A 438 7.03 31.37 -4.96
C SER A 438 5.63 31.98 -4.93
N ASP A 439 5.09 32.35 -6.10
CA ASP A 439 3.87 33.14 -6.22
C ASP A 439 2.64 32.39 -5.68
N VAL A 440 2.63 31.05 -5.83
CA VAL A 440 1.53 30.17 -5.37
C VAL A 440 1.92 29.26 -4.22
N ALA A 441 3.19 29.27 -3.79
CA ALA A 441 3.71 28.27 -2.85
C ALA A 441 2.98 28.26 -1.51
N VAL A 442 2.73 29.43 -0.92
CA VAL A 442 2.04 29.57 0.37
C VAL A 442 0.60 29.03 0.33
N PRO A 443 -0.29 29.49 -0.58
CA PRO A 443 -1.66 28.99 -0.62
C PRO A 443 -1.74 27.51 -0.99
N VAL A 444 -0.91 27.01 -1.92
CA VAL A 444 -0.87 25.58 -2.26
C VAL A 444 -0.44 24.75 -1.06
N ALA A 445 0.63 25.17 -0.36
CA ALA A 445 1.13 24.44 0.81
C ALA A 445 0.10 24.38 1.94
N ALA A 446 -0.63 25.46 2.18
CA ALA A 446 -1.70 25.48 3.17
C ALA A 446 -2.81 24.48 2.82
N ILE A 447 -3.23 24.43 1.55
CA ILE A 447 -4.24 23.46 1.09
C ILE A 447 -3.75 22.02 1.25
N LEU A 448 -2.53 21.72 0.81
CA LEU A 448 -1.99 20.36 0.89
C LEU A 448 -1.75 19.91 2.34
N ALA A 449 -1.29 20.81 3.22
CA ALA A 449 -1.10 20.51 4.63
C ALA A 449 -2.43 20.25 5.36
N GLU A 450 -3.52 20.90 4.96
CA GLU A 450 -4.87 20.64 5.46
C GLU A 450 -5.35 19.24 5.06
N MET A 451 -5.04 18.82 3.83
CA MET A 451 -5.45 17.53 3.28
C MET A 451 -4.52 16.36 3.63
N ASP A 452 -3.30 16.63 4.09
CA ASP A 452 -2.31 15.61 4.43
C ASP A 452 -2.86 14.65 5.49
N CYS A 453 -2.82 13.36 5.19
CA CYS A 453 -3.42 12.27 5.95
C CYS A 453 -4.96 12.32 6.10
N HIS A 454 -5.64 13.26 5.46
CA HIS A 454 -7.10 13.47 5.56
C HIS A 454 -7.82 13.49 4.21
N LEU A 455 -7.15 13.07 3.12
CA LEU A 455 -7.78 12.99 1.80
C LEU A 455 -9.01 12.06 1.81
N PRO A 456 -10.10 12.42 1.10
CA PRO A 456 -11.21 11.50 0.88
C PRO A 456 -10.76 10.22 0.20
N ARG A 457 -11.32 9.08 0.63
CA ARG A 457 -10.93 7.74 0.20
C ARG A 457 -12.10 7.02 -0.50
N PRO A 458 -12.34 7.27 -1.82
CA PRO A 458 -13.45 6.66 -2.54
C PRO A 458 -13.18 5.25 -3.08
N SER A 459 -11.97 4.73 -2.92
CA SER A 459 -11.59 3.38 -3.32
C SER A 459 -11.16 2.52 -2.13
N GLU A 460 -11.43 1.21 -2.21
CA GLU A 460 -11.21 0.22 -1.15
C GLU A 460 -10.91 -1.17 -1.74
N TRP A 461 -10.70 -2.16 -0.87
CA TRP A 461 -10.48 -3.54 -1.30
C TRP A 461 -11.79 -4.26 -1.61
N ILE A 462 -12.09 -4.49 -2.89
CA ILE A 462 -13.32 -5.18 -3.35
C ILE A 462 -12.93 -6.29 -4.34
N ASN A 463 -12.74 -7.52 -3.85
CA ASN A 463 -12.17 -8.63 -4.65
C ASN A 463 -10.81 -8.32 -5.29
N GLY A 464 -10.09 -7.35 -4.74
CA GLY A 464 -8.85 -6.80 -5.28
C GLY A 464 -8.64 -5.34 -4.87
N PRO A 465 -7.45 -4.77 -5.15
CA PRO A 465 -7.11 -3.40 -4.79
C PRO A 465 -7.78 -2.37 -5.71
N GLY A 466 -8.12 -1.20 -5.15
CA GLY A 466 -8.60 -0.05 -5.89
C GLY A 466 -10.07 -0.10 -6.32
N GLY A 467 -10.84 -1.05 -5.78
CA GLY A 467 -12.26 -1.21 -6.06
C GLY A 467 -13.07 0.01 -5.61
N ILE A 468 -14.19 0.29 -6.30
CA ILE A 468 -15.03 1.46 -6.05
C ILE A 468 -16.47 0.99 -5.85
N SER A 469 -17.16 1.55 -4.86
CA SER A 469 -18.56 1.27 -4.56
C SER A 469 -19.44 2.52 -4.74
N PRO A 470 -20.73 2.38 -5.11
CA PRO A 470 -21.65 3.51 -5.17
C PRO A 470 -21.78 4.23 -3.81
N ASP A 471 -22.08 5.52 -3.85
CA ASP A 471 -22.36 6.36 -2.66
C ASP A 471 -23.80 6.86 -2.74
N SER A 472 -24.63 6.53 -1.75
CA SER A 472 -26.04 6.89 -1.73
C SER A 472 -26.31 8.32 -1.26
N ARG A 473 -25.30 9.01 -0.73
CA ARG A 473 -25.43 10.40 -0.31
C ARG A 473 -25.63 11.32 -1.54
N PRO A 474 -26.44 12.39 -1.43
CA PRO A 474 -26.55 13.36 -2.51
C PRO A 474 -25.21 14.04 -2.80
N TRP A 475 -24.94 14.35 -4.08
CA TRP A 475 -23.72 15.05 -4.49
C TRP A 475 -23.49 16.36 -3.72
N SER A 476 -24.56 17.12 -3.41
CA SER A 476 -24.48 18.36 -2.61
C SER A 476 -23.93 18.18 -1.19
N THR A 477 -23.94 16.94 -0.67
CA THR A 477 -23.30 16.59 0.60
C THR A 477 -21.87 16.13 0.39
N VAL A 478 -21.65 15.24 -0.60
CA VAL A 478 -20.33 14.64 -0.88
C VAL A 478 -19.33 15.67 -1.43
N SER A 479 -19.80 16.62 -2.24
CA SER A 479 -18.94 17.61 -2.91
C SER A 479 -18.08 18.43 -1.93
N ARG A 480 -18.59 18.66 -0.72
CA ARG A 480 -17.93 19.44 0.34
C ARG A 480 -16.60 18.84 0.79
N ASP A 481 -16.49 17.52 0.71
CA ASP A 481 -15.24 16.81 1.02
C ASP A 481 -14.13 17.12 -0.01
N TYR A 482 -14.46 17.79 -1.13
CA TYR A 482 -13.58 18.09 -2.25
C TYR A 482 -13.47 19.60 -2.57
N ASP A 483 -13.93 20.49 -1.68
CA ASP A 483 -13.88 21.95 -1.88
C ASP A 483 -12.43 22.46 -2.07
N PHE A 484 -11.45 21.74 -1.55
CA PHE A 484 -10.02 22.02 -1.75
C PHE A 484 -9.60 21.98 -3.23
N VAL A 485 -10.30 21.21 -4.07
CA VAL A 485 -10.02 21.13 -5.51
C VAL A 485 -10.33 22.46 -6.20
N GLU A 486 -11.43 23.11 -5.82
CA GLU A 486 -11.80 24.43 -6.36
C GLU A 486 -10.82 25.51 -5.90
N ARG A 487 -10.38 25.44 -4.64
CA ARG A 487 -9.34 26.32 -4.09
C ARG A 487 -8.01 26.17 -4.84
N LEU A 488 -7.63 24.95 -5.25
CA LEU A 488 -6.46 24.74 -6.09
C LEU A 488 -6.69 25.25 -7.52
N GLU A 489 -7.84 24.94 -8.12
CA GLU A 489 -8.17 25.37 -9.48
C GLU A 489 -8.10 26.90 -9.64
N ALA A 490 -8.53 27.66 -8.61
CA ALA A 490 -8.45 29.11 -8.58
C ALA A 490 -7.02 29.68 -8.65
N LEU A 491 -5.99 28.88 -8.35
CA LEU A 491 -4.57 29.29 -8.40
C LEU A 491 -3.93 29.02 -9.77
N THR A 492 -4.63 28.42 -10.73
CA THR A 492 -4.06 27.97 -12.01
C THR A 492 -3.40 29.10 -12.79
N ASP A 493 -4.06 30.25 -12.86
CA ASP A 493 -3.58 31.41 -13.64
C ASP A 493 -2.42 32.15 -12.94
N ASP A 494 -2.23 31.93 -11.64
CA ASP A 494 -1.14 32.51 -10.86
C ASP A 494 0.17 31.70 -11.00
N VAL A 495 0.11 30.47 -11.54
CA VAL A 495 1.30 29.62 -11.73
C VAL A 495 2.12 30.12 -12.92
N SER A 496 3.28 30.70 -12.64
CA SER A 496 4.19 31.22 -13.66
C SER A 496 5.19 30.17 -14.15
N GLY A 497 5.35 30.09 -15.48
CA GLY A 497 6.38 29.29 -16.16
C GLY A 497 5.92 27.88 -16.54
N ALA A 498 6.23 27.47 -17.77
CA ALA A 498 5.71 26.22 -18.36
C ALA A 498 6.01 24.95 -17.54
N GLY A 499 7.18 24.88 -16.90
CA GLY A 499 7.55 23.76 -16.03
C GLY A 499 6.74 23.69 -14.74
N ASN A 500 6.49 24.83 -14.11
CA ASN A 500 5.66 24.94 -12.91
C ASN A 500 4.21 24.62 -13.25
N GLN A 501 3.69 25.19 -14.34
CA GLN A 501 2.33 24.92 -14.84
C GLN A 501 2.12 23.44 -15.14
N ALA A 502 3.08 22.77 -15.79
CA ALA A 502 2.97 21.33 -16.06
C ALA A 502 2.97 20.47 -14.78
N ARG A 503 3.74 20.85 -13.75
CA ARG A 503 3.76 20.15 -12.44
C ARG A 503 2.48 20.42 -11.65
N PHE A 504 1.99 21.66 -11.67
CA PHE A 504 0.74 22.05 -11.05
C PHE A 504 -0.45 21.31 -11.68
N ALA A 505 -0.53 21.33 -13.02
CA ALA A 505 -1.59 20.67 -13.78
C ALA A 505 -1.65 19.16 -13.51
N TYR A 506 -0.51 18.50 -13.28
CA TYR A 506 -0.50 17.09 -12.87
C TYR A 506 -1.26 16.89 -11.55
N TRP A 507 -0.90 17.63 -10.49
CA TRP A 507 -1.54 17.51 -9.18
C TRP A 507 -3.00 17.95 -9.21
N LEU A 508 -3.31 19.05 -9.91
CA LEU A 508 -4.70 19.50 -10.08
C LEU A 508 -5.55 18.41 -10.76
N ASN A 509 -5.06 17.79 -11.85
CA ASN A 509 -5.79 16.69 -12.49
C ASN A 509 -5.90 15.45 -11.58
N THR A 510 -4.89 15.16 -10.76
CA THR A 510 -4.97 14.09 -9.76
C THR A 510 -6.11 14.33 -8.75
N PHE A 511 -6.28 15.55 -8.26
CA PHE A 511 -7.37 15.88 -7.33
C PHE A 511 -8.73 16.06 -8.01
N GLN A 512 -8.77 16.57 -9.23
CA GLN A 512 -10.00 16.60 -10.04
C GLN A 512 -10.48 15.20 -10.39
N TYR A 513 -9.57 14.28 -10.71
CA TYR A 513 -9.88 12.85 -10.86
C TYR A 513 -10.51 12.30 -9.57
N LEU A 514 -9.89 12.57 -8.41
CA LEU A 514 -10.42 12.13 -7.12
C LEU A 514 -11.86 12.63 -6.87
N ARG A 515 -12.14 13.92 -7.15
CA ARG A 515 -13.49 14.51 -7.09
C ARG A 515 -14.45 13.87 -8.09
N ALA A 516 -14.02 13.67 -9.33
CA ALA A 516 -14.83 13.06 -10.40
C ALA A 516 -15.24 11.62 -10.07
N VAL A 517 -14.35 10.86 -9.43
CA VAL A 517 -14.68 9.52 -8.92
C VAL A 517 -15.79 9.59 -7.87
N ALA A 518 -15.75 10.55 -6.95
CA ALA A 518 -16.81 10.73 -5.95
C ALA A 518 -18.16 11.10 -6.58
N GLU A 519 -18.16 11.96 -7.60
CA GLU A 519 -19.38 12.30 -8.35
C GLU A 519 -19.92 11.09 -9.11
N LEU A 520 -19.03 10.30 -9.75
CA LEU A 520 -19.39 9.04 -10.40
C LEU A 520 -20.05 8.06 -9.42
N ARG A 521 -19.54 7.93 -8.19
CA ARG A 521 -20.13 7.05 -7.15
C ARG A 521 -21.56 7.45 -6.80
N CYS A 522 -21.85 8.75 -6.73
CA CYS A 522 -23.19 9.26 -6.50
C CYS A 522 -24.13 8.93 -7.68
N ALA A 523 -23.66 9.19 -8.91
CA ALA A 523 -24.41 8.85 -10.13
C ALA A 523 -24.63 7.33 -10.27
N TRP A 524 -23.67 6.52 -9.85
CA TRP A 524 -23.76 5.07 -9.86
C TRP A 524 -24.84 4.58 -8.91
N SER A 525 -24.93 5.13 -7.69
CA SER A 525 -26.01 4.80 -6.77
C SER A 525 -27.38 5.12 -7.38
N GLN A 526 -27.52 6.27 -8.04
CA GLN A 526 -28.79 6.66 -8.70
C GLN A 526 -29.15 5.71 -9.84
N PHE A 527 -28.18 5.33 -10.67
CA PHE A 527 -28.38 4.34 -11.73
C PHE A 527 -28.78 2.97 -11.17
N ASN A 528 -28.12 2.48 -10.12
CA ASN A 528 -28.47 1.21 -9.50
C ASN A 528 -29.90 1.21 -8.94
N GLN A 529 -30.33 2.30 -8.30
CA GLN A 529 -31.70 2.45 -7.80
C GLN A 529 -32.72 2.47 -8.94
N ALA A 530 -32.44 3.19 -10.02
CA ALA A 530 -33.33 3.24 -11.19
C ALA A 530 -33.44 1.90 -11.92
N LEU A 531 -32.31 1.19 -12.09
CA LEU A 531 -32.27 -0.14 -12.68
C LEU A 531 -33.01 -1.15 -11.82
N GLN A 532 -32.79 -1.12 -10.49
CA GLN A 532 -33.52 -1.96 -9.55
C GLN A 532 -35.03 -1.70 -9.59
N ALA A 533 -35.46 -0.43 -9.61
CA ALA A 533 -36.88 -0.08 -9.71
C ALA A 533 -37.51 -0.63 -11.00
N ALA A 534 -36.79 -0.57 -12.13
CA ALA A 534 -37.24 -1.16 -13.38
C ALA A 534 -37.31 -2.69 -13.32
N ARG A 535 -36.33 -3.34 -12.71
CA ARG A 535 -36.29 -4.81 -12.54
C ARG A 535 -37.43 -5.33 -11.66
N ASP A 536 -37.68 -4.65 -10.55
CA ASP A 536 -38.58 -5.08 -9.49
C ASP A 536 -40.06 -4.74 -9.79
N ALA A 537 -40.35 -4.00 -10.88
CA ALA A 537 -41.71 -3.67 -11.27
C ALA A 537 -42.54 -4.92 -11.66
N ALA A 538 -43.83 -4.92 -11.32
CA ALA A 538 -44.65 -6.13 -11.38
C ALA A 538 -44.97 -6.61 -12.81
N ASP A 539 -45.22 -5.70 -13.75
CA ASP A 539 -45.61 -6.03 -15.12
C ASP A 539 -44.60 -5.57 -16.19
N PRO A 540 -44.49 -6.27 -17.33
CA PRO A 540 -43.51 -5.97 -18.38
C PRO A 540 -43.59 -4.55 -18.96
N ALA A 541 -44.78 -3.95 -19.06
CA ALA A 541 -44.93 -2.61 -19.60
C ALA A 541 -44.35 -1.58 -18.64
N ARG A 542 -44.60 -1.72 -17.34
CA ARG A 542 -44.00 -0.86 -16.32
C ARG A 542 -42.48 -1.02 -16.23
N LYS A 543 -41.95 -2.24 -16.38
CA LYS A 543 -40.49 -2.48 -16.47
C LYS A 543 -39.88 -1.67 -17.61
N ALA A 544 -40.44 -1.78 -18.82
CA ALA A 544 -39.95 -1.08 -20.00
C ALA A 544 -40.06 0.45 -19.85
N THR A 545 -41.15 0.96 -19.24
CA THR A 545 -41.30 2.39 -18.94
C THR A 545 -40.24 2.88 -17.97
N LEU A 546 -40.03 2.21 -16.84
CA LEU A 546 -39.01 2.61 -15.86
C LEU A 546 -37.59 2.50 -16.42
N ALA A 547 -37.31 1.46 -17.22
CA ALA A 547 -36.04 1.32 -17.91
C ALA A 547 -35.78 2.50 -18.86
N ARG A 548 -36.78 2.93 -19.63
CA ARG A 548 -36.67 4.03 -20.59
C ARG A 548 -36.62 5.41 -19.91
N GLU A 549 -37.46 5.64 -18.91
CA GLU A 549 -37.67 6.98 -18.33
C GLU A 549 -36.76 7.27 -17.13
N GLN A 550 -36.18 6.24 -16.51
CA GLN A 550 -35.34 6.40 -15.32
C GLN A 550 -33.95 5.79 -15.51
N ALA A 551 -33.87 4.49 -15.81
CA ALA A 551 -32.59 3.78 -15.85
C ALA A 551 -31.71 4.24 -17.02
N LEU A 552 -32.28 4.46 -18.21
CA LEU A 552 -31.54 4.94 -19.39
C LEU A 552 -30.99 6.37 -19.20
N PRO A 553 -31.77 7.38 -18.77
CA PRO A 553 -31.21 8.69 -18.43
C PRO A 553 -30.13 8.64 -17.35
N ALA A 554 -30.32 7.83 -16.30
CA ALA A 554 -29.31 7.65 -15.26
C ALA A 554 -28.03 6.99 -15.81
N ARG A 555 -28.15 6.05 -16.74
CA ARG A 555 -27.01 5.45 -17.46
C ARG A 555 -26.25 6.48 -18.29
N ILE A 556 -26.95 7.34 -19.02
CA ILE A 556 -26.33 8.42 -19.82
C ILE A 556 -25.56 9.37 -18.92
N ALA A 557 -26.16 9.77 -17.79
CA ALA A 557 -25.47 10.59 -16.79
C ALA A 557 -24.22 9.89 -16.24
N LEU A 558 -24.31 8.60 -15.93
CA LEU A 558 -23.19 7.78 -15.45
C LEU A 558 -22.03 7.74 -16.47
N VAL A 559 -22.34 7.51 -17.75
CA VAL A 559 -21.35 7.51 -18.84
C VAL A 559 -20.66 8.87 -18.96
N ALA A 560 -21.41 9.97 -18.86
CA ALA A 560 -20.84 11.32 -18.91
C ALA A 560 -19.87 11.59 -17.74
N ARG A 561 -20.20 11.12 -16.52
CA ARG A 561 -19.29 11.22 -15.36
C ARG A 561 -18.07 10.34 -15.51
N LEU A 562 -18.22 9.14 -16.06
CA LEU A 562 -17.08 8.26 -16.33
C LEU A 562 -16.15 8.85 -17.39
N ALA A 563 -16.68 9.54 -18.40
CA ALA A 563 -15.86 10.29 -19.36
C ALA A 563 -15.04 11.39 -18.67
N THR A 564 -15.62 12.09 -17.68
CA THR A 564 -14.92 13.10 -16.87
C THR A 564 -13.81 12.46 -16.01
N VAL A 565 -14.08 11.29 -15.41
CA VAL A 565 -13.07 10.51 -14.69
C VAL A 565 -11.89 10.15 -15.62
N TYR A 566 -12.17 9.62 -16.82
CA TYR A 566 -11.12 9.26 -17.78
C TYR A 566 -10.37 10.46 -18.32
N GLN A 567 -11.01 11.62 -18.50
CA GLN A 567 -10.34 12.86 -18.89
C GLN A 567 -9.23 13.21 -17.89
N HIS A 568 -9.54 13.25 -16.59
CA HIS A 568 -8.56 13.58 -15.57
C HIS A 568 -7.56 12.44 -15.32
N LEU A 569 -8.01 11.18 -15.29
CA LEU A 569 -7.14 10.02 -15.14
C LEU A 569 -6.07 10.00 -16.24
N LEU A 570 -6.47 10.09 -17.51
CA LEU A 570 -5.55 10.09 -18.64
C LEU A 570 -4.66 11.34 -18.68
N ALA A 571 -5.08 12.47 -18.11
CA ALA A 571 -4.23 13.65 -17.96
C ALA A 571 -3.09 13.45 -16.93
N THR A 572 -3.23 12.52 -15.99
CA THR A 572 -2.18 12.20 -14.99
C THR A 572 -1.17 11.16 -15.47
N VAL A 573 -1.47 10.37 -16.50
CA VAL A 573 -0.58 9.30 -16.96
C VAL A 573 0.79 9.88 -17.35
N SER A 574 1.84 9.47 -16.66
CA SER A 574 3.19 9.94 -16.94
C SER A 574 4.28 8.90 -16.73
N THR A 575 3.98 7.84 -16.00
CA THR A 575 4.82 6.68 -15.73
C THR A 575 4.03 5.40 -15.98
N SER A 576 4.72 4.26 -15.99
CA SER A 576 4.06 2.95 -16.04
C SER A 576 3.16 2.68 -14.82
N GLY A 577 3.41 3.34 -13.68
CA GLY A 577 2.56 3.22 -12.49
C GLY A 577 1.15 3.74 -12.73
N GLU A 578 1.01 4.92 -13.37
CA GLU A 578 -0.31 5.46 -13.71
C GLU A 578 -1.01 4.68 -14.84
N LEU A 579 -0.26 4.06 -15.75
CA LEU A 579 -0.83 3.09 -16.69
C LEU A 579 -1.43 1.88 -15.96
N GLY A 580 -0.80 1.46 -14.85
CA GLY A 580 -1.36 0.45 -13.94
C GLY A 580 -2.70 0.87 -13.35
N THR A 581 -2.87 2.14 -12.99
CA THR A 581 -4.17 2.68 -12.53
C THR A 581 -5.24 2.65 -13.62
N VAL A 582 -4.88 2.96 -14.87
CA VAL A 582 -5.80 2.82 -16.02
C VAL A 582 -6.19 1.35 -16.24
N ALA A 583 -5.22 0.44 -16.17
CA ALA A 583 -5.47 -0.99 -16.28
C ALA A 583 -6.38 -1.51 -15.15
N ASN A 584 -6.21 -1.02 -13.92
CA ASN A 584 -7.09 -1.34 -12.81
C ASN A 584 -8.54 -0.91 -13.10
N TRP A 585 -8.76 0.31 -13.62
CA TRP A 585 -10.09 0.74 -14.05
C TRP A 585 -10.69 -0.20 -15.09
N GLU A 586 -9.96 -0.45 -16.18
CA GLU A 586 -10.47 -1.23 -17.32
C GLU A 586 -10.74 -2.69 -16.97
N GLN A 587 -9.88 -3.32 -16.15
CA GLN A 587 -9.96 -4.75 -15.87
C GLN A 587 -10.77 -5.09 -14.61
N HIS A 588 -10.78 -4.20 -13.61
CA HIS A 588 -11.35 -4.47 -12.30
C HIS A 588 -12.67 -3.72 -12.04
N ILE A 589 -12.77 -2.44 -12.46
CA ILE A 589 -13.91 -1.58 -12.11
C ILE A 589 -14.98 -1.59 -13.21
N LEU A 590 -14.59 -1.38 -14.48
CA LEU A 590 -15.54 -1.26 -15.59
C LEU A 590 -16.48 -2.45 -15.78
N PRO A 591 -16.06 -3.73 -15.61
CA PRO A 591 -16.98 -4.85 -15.79
C PRO A 591 -18.21 -4.81 -14.87
N GLY A 592 -18.00 -4.44 -13.59
CA GLY A 592 -19.08 -4.34 -12.60
C GLY A 592 -19.89 -3.04 -12.70
N LEU A 593 -19.24 -1.94 -13.08
CA LEU A 593 -19.88 -0.63 -13.24
C LEU A 593 -20.68 -0.51 -14.55
N MET A 594 -20.14 -1.04 -15.65
CA MET A 594 -20.59 -0.76 -17.00
C MET A 594 -21.13 -1.98 -17.74
N ASP A 595 -20.36 -3.06 -17.85
CA ASP A 595 -20.68 -4.14 -18.80
C ASP A 595 -21.91 -4.94 -18.36
N GLY A 596 -21.88 -5.51 -17.15
CA GLY A 596 -22.99 -6.30 -16.61
C GLY A 596 -24.32 -5.52 -16.56
N PRO A 597 -24.36 -4.35 -15.90
CA PRO A 597 -25.57 -3.53 -15.85
C PRO A 597 -26.04 -3.01 -17.21
N GLY A 598 -25.13 -2.86 -18.18
CA GLY A 598 -25.46 -2.49 -19.56
C GLY A 598 -26.30 -3.56 -20.26
N VAL A 599 -25.87 -4.83 -20.15
CA VAL A 599 -26.62 -5.98 -20.69
C VAL A 599 -28.00 -6.10 -20.05
N GLU A 600 -28.10 -5.91 -18.74
CA GLU A 600 -29.39 -5.92 -18.03
C GLU A 600 -30.32 -4.82 -18.53
N LEU A 601 -29.81 -3.61 -18.73
CA LEU A 601 -30.60 -2.49 -19.24
C LEU A 601 -31.07 -2.73 -20.69
N GLU A 602 -30.23 -3.28 -21.57
CA GLU A 602 -30.64 -3.66 -22.94
C GLU A 602 -31.78 -4.69 -22.93
N ALA A 603 -31.70 -5.68 -22.03
CA ALA A 603 -32.75 -6.68 -21.88
C ALA A 603 -34.08 -6.07 -21.41
N LEU A 604 -34.04 -5.07 -20.51
CA LEU A 604 -35.25 -4.36 -20.06
C LEU A 604 -35.82 -3.40 -21.12
N LEU A 605 -34.98 -2.83 -21.98
CA LEU A 605 -35.39 -1.93 -23.07
C LEU A 605 -35.91 -2.70 -24.30
N GLY A 606 -35.40 -3.92 -24.53
CA GLY A 606 -35.70 -4.73 -25.71
C GLY A 606 -34.99 -4.29 -26.98
N HIS A 607 -34.00 -3.39 -26.86
CA HIS A 607 -33.15 -2.93 -27.97
C HIS A 607 -31.77 -2.52 -27.46
N PRO A 608 -30.76 -2.41 -28.34
CA PRO A 608 -29.42 -1.99 -27.93
C PRO A 608 -29.41 -0.58 -27.33
N LEU A 609 -28.45 -0.31 -26.43
CA LEU A 609 -28.26 1.03 -25.85
C LEU A 609 -27.95 2.08 -26.93
N PRO A 610 -28.47 3.31 -26.81
CA PRO A 610 -28.07 4.41 -27.69
C PRO A 610 -26.59 4.80 -27.45
N VAL A 611 -26.00 5.56 -28.38
CA VAL A 611 -24.55 5.85 -28.37
C VAL A 611 -24.12 6.61 -27.12
N GLU A 612 -24.94 7.53 -26.63
CA GLU A 612 -24.75 8.32 -25.42
C GLU A 612 -24.80 7.50 -24.12
N ALA A 613 -25.32 6.28 -24.17
CA ALA A 613 -25.35 5.35 -23.04
C ALA A 613 -24.19 4.32 -23.07
N ARG A 614 -23.26 4.46 -24.01
CA ARG A 614 -22.09 3.59 -24.21
C ARG A 614 -20.79 4.35 -23.99
N LEU A 615 -19.74 3.63 -23.59
CA LEU A 615 -18.41 4.21 -23.48
C LEU A 615 -17.82 4.50 -24.86
N SER A 616 -17.27 5.71 -25.02
CA SER A 616 -16.47 6.06 -26.19
C SER A 616 -15.12 5.35 -26.13
N LEU A 617 -14.70 4.76 -27.24
CA LEU A 617 -13.34 4.24 -27.44
C LEU A 617 -12.41 5.27 -28.07
N THR A 618 -12.93 6.47 -28.35
CA THR A 618 -12.18 7.58 -28.94
C THR A 618 -11.72 8.53 -27.83
N TYR A 619 -10.41 8.80 -27.81
CA TYR A 619 -9.82 9.83 -26.97
C TYR A 619 -10.19 11.23 -27.49
N GLN A 620 -10.68 12.09 -26.60
CA GLN A 620 -11.14 13.46 -26.91
C GLN A 620 -10.31 14.53 -26.18
N GLY A 621 -9.27 14.14 -25.45
CA GLY A 621 -8.41 15.07 -24.73
C GLY A 621 -7.33 15.70 -25.62
N PRO A 622 -6.56 16.66 -25.10
CA PRO A 622 -5.44 17.26 -25.82
C PRO A 622 -4.34 16.22 -26.10
N THR A 623 -3.56 16.45 -27.16
CA THR A 623 -2.37 15.62 -27.45
C THR A 623 -1.38 15.67 -26.29
N ARG A 624 -0.94 14.50 -25.81
CA ARG A 624 0.07 14.37 -24.75
C ARG A 624 1.31 13.63 -25.24
N VAL A 625 2.47 14.16 -24.91
CA VAL A 625 3.80 13.55 -25.12
C VAL A 625 4.31 13.04 -23.77
N ILE A 626 4.47 11.73 -23.64
CA ILE A 626 4.80 11.08 -22.37
C ILE A 626 6.08 10.28 -22.54
N VAL A 627 7.07 10.53 -21.69
CA VAL A 627 8.28 9.70 -21.58
C VAL A 627 8.15 8.87 -20.30
N PRO A 628 7.64 7.63 -20.35
CA PRO A 628 7.23 6.87 -19.16
C PRO A 628 8.41 6.46 -18.26
N THR A 629 9.62 6.42 -18.82
CA THR A 629 10.87 6.16 -18.10
C THR A 629 11.85 7.26 -18.45
N VAL A 630 11.83 8.34 -17.67
CA VAL A 630 12.76 9.45 -17.82
C VAL A 630 14.13 8.98 -17.34
N ARG A 631 15.05 8.76 -18.27
CA ARG A 631 16.43 8.36 -17.93
C ARG A 631 17.20 9.57 -17.42
N SER A 632 17.94 9.40 -16.32
CA SER A 632 18.87 10.40 -15.78
C SER A 632 20.30 10.19 -16.24
N SER A 633 20.64 8.98 -16.68
CA SER A 633 22.02 8.58 -16.96
C SER A 633 22.15 7.44 -17.98
N PHE A 634 23.35 7.31 -18.53
CA PHE A 634 23.72 6.30 -19.53
C PHE A 634 25.16 5.82 -19.37
N SER A 635 25.44 4.57 -19.73
CA SER A 635 26.78 3.99 -19.74
C SER A 635 27.59 4.44 -20.97
N PRO A 636 28.93 4.53 -20.89
CA PRO A 636 29.76 4.83 -22.05
C PRO A 636 29.53 3.81 -23.19
N ALA A 637 29.31 4.31 -24.41
CA ALA A 637 29.12 3.50 -25.63
C ALA A 637 27.86 2.62 -25.67
N GLU A 638 26.90 2.79 -24.75
CA GLU A 638 25.60 2.14 -24.90
C GLU A 638 24.71 2.87 -25.93
N PRO A 639 23.86 2.15 -26.68
CA PRO A 639 22.80 2.76 -27.46
C PRO A 639 21.79 3.46 -26.54
N ILE A 640 21.42 4.70 -26.86
CA ILE A 640 20.40 5.44 -26.11
C ILE A 640 19.08 5.33 -26.86
N ALA A 641 18.19 4.49 -26.35
CA ALA A 641 16.82 4.37 -26.81
C ALA A 641 15.86 5.11 -25.86
N ILE A 642 15.02 5.98 -26.41
CA ILE A 642 13.99 6.71 -25.68
C ILE A 642 12.62 6.24 -26.16
N ARG A 643 11.80 5.75 -25.23
CA ARG A 643 10.39 5.38 -25.46
C ARG A 643 9.52 6.60 -25.20
N VAL A 644 8.60 6.88 -26.12
CA VAL A 644 7.64 7.97 -26.02
C VAL A 644 6.23 7.42 -26.28
N LEU A 645 5.29 7.72 -25.39
CA LEU A 645 3.87 7.46 -25.62
C LEU A 645 3.23 8.75 -26.12
N LEU A 646 2.52 8.66 -27.23
CA LEU A 646 1.71 9.73 -27.79
C LEU A 646 0.24 9.36 -27.61
N LEU A 647 -0.44 10.11 -26.74
CA LEU A 647 -1.88 10.01 -26.54
C LEU A 647 -2.54 11.15 -27.29
N ALA A 648 -3.18 10.85 -28.41
CA ALA A 648 -3.80 11.82 -29.30
C ALA A 648 -4.99 11.19 -30.03
N GLN A 649 -5.94 12.03 -30.45
CA GLN A 649 -7.09 11.59 -31.25
C GLN A 649 -6.67 11.20 -32.67
N GLU A 650 -5.75 11.96 -33.25
CA GLU A 650 -5.20 11.76 -34.59
C GLU A 650 -3.70 11.47 -34.54
N ALA A 651 -3.16 10.90 -35.62
CA ALA A 651 -1.72 10.73 -35.75
C ALA A 651 -1.02 12.10 -35.82
N PRO A 652 0.15 12.27 -35.18
CA PRO A 652 0.88 13.54 -35.25
C PRO A 652 1.37 13.81 -36.68
N ARG A 653 1.41 15.07 -37.08
CA ARG A 653 2.01 15.52 -38.35
C ARG A 653 3.51 15.28 -38.37
N SER A 654 4.17 15.49 -37.22
CA SER A 654 5.58 15.18 -37.01
C SER A 654 5.86 14.82 -35.55
N ALA A 655 6.89 14.00 -35.33
CA ALA A 655 7.39 13.67 -34.00
C ALA A 655 8.91 13.47 -34.09
N THR A 656 9.65 14.28 -33.34
CA THR A 656 11.11 14.39 -33.44
C THR A 656 11.72 14.44 -32.04
N ILE A 657 12.86 13.78 -31.85
CA ILE A 657 13.73 14.03 -30.70
C ILE A 657 14.86 14.97 -31.13
N HIS A 658 15.05 16.02 -30.35
CA HIS A 658 16.15 16.97 -30.51
C HIS A 658 17.16 16.69 -29.41
N TRP A 659 18.44 16.54 -29.77
CA TRP A 659 19.49 16.23 -28.80
C TRP A 659 20.81 16.94 -29.12
N ARG A 660 21.60 17.25 -28.10
CA ARG A 660 22.96 17.77 -28.25
C ARG A 660 23.83 17.40 -27.06
N LYS A 661 25.13 17.65 -27.19
CA LYS A 661 26.04 17.66 -26.03
C LYS A 661 25.64 18.80 -25.10
N LEU A 662 25.58 18.53 -23.81
CA LEU A 662 25.06 19.47 -22.81
C LEU A 662 25.71 20.86 -22.97
N GLY A 663 24.88 21.87 -23.25
CA GLY A 663 25.29 23.26 -23.41
C GLY A 663 26.10 23.59 -24.67
N GLN A 664 26.22 22.70 -25.65
CA GLN A 664 27.08 22.89 -26.83
C GLN A 664 26.33 22.76 -28.16
N GLY A 665 26.44 23.79 -29.01
CA GLY A 665 25.98 23.77 -30.39
C GLY A 665 24.46 23.74 -30.56
N GLY A 666 24.03 23.56 -31.81
CA GLY A 666 22.63 23.35 -32.18
C GLY A 666 22.16 21.93 -31.86
N PHE A 667 20.85 21.74 -31.80
CA PHE A 667 20.26 20.41 -31.65
C PHE A 667 20.40 19.62 -32.94
N ASN A 668 20.80 18.36 -32.79
CA ASN A 668 20.65 17.34 -33.81
C ASN A 668 19.25 16.74 -33.69
N GLU A 669 18.76 16.16 -34.78
CA GLU A 669 17.42 15.57 -34.83
C GLU A 669 17.50 14.07 -35.08
N ALA A 670 16.57 13.33 -34.48
CA ALA A 670 16.28 11.96 -34.87
C ALA A 670 14.75 11.75 -34.90
N PRO A 671 14.23 10.97 -35.85
CA PRO A 671 12.79 10.74 -35.95
C PRO A 671 12.29 9.87 -34.80
N LEU A 672 11.11 10.18 -34.28
CA LEU A 672 10.35 9.24 -33.46
C LEU A 672 9.61 8.25 -34.37
N VAL A 673 10.08 7.01 -34.39
CA VAL A 673 9.51 5.95 -35.22
C VAL A 673 8.39 5.27 -34.46
N ARG A 674 7.22 5.15 -35.09
CA ARG A 674 6.08 4.43 -34.52
C ARG A 674 6.43 2.96 -34.36
N PHE A 675 6.41 2.49 -33.12
CA PHE A 675 6.65 1.10 -32.74
C PHE A 675 5.34 0.33 -32.54
N ALA A 676 4.37 0.94 -31.84
CA ALA A 676 3.05 0.37 -31.62
C ALA A 676 1.93 1.42 -31.61
N ARG A 677 0.70 1.04 -31.25
CA ARG A 677 -0.41 1.99 -31.10
C ARG A 677 -0.06 3.01 -30.02
N GLY A 678 0.17 4.26 -30.42
CA GLY A 678 0.56 5.33 -29.50
C GLY A 678 1.96 5.17 -28.89
N VAL A 679 2.78 4.21 -29.32
CA VAL A 679 4.13 3.99 -28.79
C VAL A 679 5.14 4.27 -29.88
N TYR A 680 6.10 5.14 -29.56
CA TYR A 680 7.16 5.61 -30.44
C TYR A 680 8.51 5.36 -29.78
N ARG A 681 9.54 5.19 -30.60
CA ARG A 681 10.94 5.05 -30.16
C ARG A 681 11.84 5.96 -30.96
N ALA A 682 12.81 6.55 -30.28
CA ALA A 682 13.94 7.20 -30.92
C ALA A 682 15.24 6.57 -30.43
N ASN A 683 16.13 6.27 -31.38
CA ASN A 683 17.47 5.79 -31.10
C ASN A 683 18.45 6.93 -31.39
N LEU A 684 19.18 7.38 -30.38
CA LEU A 684 20.25 8.35 -30.58
C LEU A 684 21.48 7.63 -31.13
N PRO A 685 22.23 8.24 -32.07
CA PRO A 685 23.42 7.62 -32.65
C PRO A 685 24.47 7.34 -31.57
N MET A 686 25.27 6.30 -31.72
CA MET A 686 26.30 5.91 -30.74
C MET A 686 27.34 7.03 -30.50
N GLN A 687 27.57 7.91 -31.48
CA GLN A 687 28.41 9.10 -31.31
C GLN A 687 27.82 10.10 -30.31
N ALA A 688 26.51 10.07 -30.05
CA ALA A 688 25.88 10.88 -29.02
C ALA A 688 26.43 10.51 -27.63
N SER A 689 26.65 9.22 -27.34
CA SER A 689 27.19 8.78 -26.04
C SER A 689 28.71 8.95 -25.89
N ALA A 690 29.39 9.58 -26.87
CA ALA A 690 30.84 9.75 -26.88
C ALA A 690 31.33 10.96 -26.05
N GLY A 691 31.64 10.69 -24.78
CA GLY A 691 32.57 11.48 -23.96
C GLY A 691 32.03 12.74 -23.26
N ARG A 692 30.72 13.02 -23.33
CA ARG A 692 30.08 14.17 -22.65
C ARG A 692 28.66 13.79 -22.20
N ASP A 693 28.12 14.56 -21.26
CA ASP A 693 26.69 14.54 -20.94
C ASP A 693 25.87 15.07 -22.12
N LEU A 694 24.61 14.63 -22.20
CA LEU A 694 23.68 15.00 -23.24
C LEU A 694 22.49 15.76 -22.66
N GLU A 695 21.87 16.57 -23.51
CA GLU A 695 20.52 17.06 -23.26
C GLU A 695 19.63 16.76 -24.46
N TYR A 696 18.35 16.47 -24.18
CA TYR A 696 17.36 16.22 -25.21
C TYR A 696 15.98 16.76 -24.85
N TYR A 697 15.17 17.00 -25.88
CA TYR A 697 13.74 17.20 -25.75
C TYR A 697 13.02 16.50 -26.90
N VAL A 698 11.74 16.21 -26.69
CA VAL A 698 10.85 15.68 -27.72
C VAL A 698 9.94 16.81 -28.16
N GLU A 699 9.74 16.93 -29.47
CA GLU A 699 8.77 17.82 -30.10
C GLU A 699 7.80 17.02 -30.94
N VAL A 700 6.51 17.32 -30.80
CA VAL A 700 5.43 16.72 -31.57
C VAL A 700 4.54 17.82 -32.10
N VAL A 701 4.26 17.79 -33.40
CA VAL A 701 3.23 18.62 -34.02
C VAL A 701 1.99 17.74 -34.22
N ASP A 702 0.90 18.09 -33.56
CA ASP A 702 -0.32 17.29 -33.62
C ASP A 702 -1.13 17.47 -34.93
N GLY A 703 -2.25 16.75 -35.05
CA GLY A 703 -3.13 16.81 -36.22
C GLY A 703 -3.67 18.21 -36.53
N GLU A 704 -3.81 19.06 -35.51
CA GLU A 704 -4.26 20.46 -35.63
C GLU A 704 -3.11 21.43 -35.94
N GLY A 705 -1.85 21.00 -35.79
CA GLY A 705 -0.67 21.83 -36.01
C GLY A 705 -0.13 22.51 -34.75
N ARG A 706 -0.58 22.09 -33.57
CA ARG A 706 -0.05 22.59 -32.29
C ARG A 706 1.26 21.89 -31.97
N GLU A 707 2.23 22.65 -31.45
CA GLU A 707 3.50 22.12 -30.97
C GLU A 707 3.39 21.71 -29.49
N ILE A 708 3.73 20.46 -29.19
CA ILE A 708 3.79 19.92 -27.83
C ILE A 708 5.21 19.41 -27.57
N ARG A 709 5.78 19.79 -26.42
CA ARG A 709 7.16 19.43 -26.06
C ARG A 709 7.26 18.68 -24.74
N PHE A 710 8.24 17.79 -24.67
CA PHE A 710 8.72 17.18 -23.42
C PHE A 710 10.22 17.46 -23.25
N PRO A 711 10.67 17.99 -22.09
CA PRO A 711 9.85 18.57 -21.04
C PRO A 711 9.13 19.85 -21.52
N ALA A 712 8.10 20.29 -20.79
CA ALA A 712 7.33 21.50 -21.14
C ALA A 712 8.17 22.79 -21.19
N THR A 713 9.38 22.76 -20.61
CA THR A 713 10.34 23.88 -20.59
C THR A 713 11.25 23.95 -21.81
N ALA A 714 11.15 22.99 -22.73
CA ALA A 714 11.99 22.94 -23.91
C ALA A 714 11.63 24.04 -24.94
N PRO A 715 12.61 24.60 -25.68
CA PRO A 715 14.02 24.21 -25.71
C PRO A 715 14.91 24.89 -24.63
N SER A 716 14.32 25.74 -23.77
CA SER A 716 15.07 26.54 -22.79
C SER A 716 15.70 25.70 -21.67
N LEU A 717 14.95 24.72 -21.15
CA LEU A 717 15.45 23.72 -20.20
C LEU A 717 14.99 22.34 -20.67
N ASN A 718 15.95 21.45 -20.87
CA ASN A 718 15.76 20.15 -21.51
C ASN A 718 16.05 19.00 -20.53
N GLN A 719 15.72 17.76 -20.91
CA GLN A 719 16.07 16.60 -20.11
C GLN A 719 17.57 16.34 -20.21
N THR A 720 18.25 16.26 -19.08
CA THR A 720 19.69 15.93 -19.02
C THR A 720 19.88 14.42 -18.88
N LEU A 721 20.86 13.90 -19.61
CA LEU A 721 21.37 12.54 -19.51
C LEU A 721 22.84 12.63 -19.09
N VAL A 722 23.12 12.22 -17.86
CA VAL A 722 24.46 12.24 -17.28
C VAL A 722 25.21 10.97 -17.68
N ARG A 723 26.41 11.14 -18.22
CA ARG A 723 27.27 10.02 -18.57
C ARG A 723 27.82 9.40 -17.29
N MET A 724 27.56 8.12 -17.06
CA MET A 724 28.17 7.41 -15.95
C MET A 724 29.70 7.30 -16.13
N PRO A 725 30.47 7.34 -15.04
CA PRO A 725 31.91 7.05 -15.11
C PRO A 725 32.12 5.65 -15.68
N LEU A 726 33.26 5.43 -16.36
CA LEU A 726 33.68 4.07 -16.68
C LEU A 726 33.85 3.35 -15.34
N ALA A 727 33.11 2.25 -15.12
CA ALA A 727 33.29 1.43 -13.94
C ALA A 727 34.78 1.08 -13.82
N ALA A 728 35.39 1.39 -12.67
CA ALA A 728 36.69 0.83 -12.34
C ALA A 728 36.52 -0.69 -12.35
N ARG A 729 37.17 -1.36 -13.32
CA ARG A 729 37.08 -2.81 -13.49
C ARG A 729 37.57 -3.55 -12.26
#